data_AF-A0A3M7C4J3-F1
#
_entry.id   AF-A0A3M7C4J3-F1
#
_cell.length_a   1.000
_cell.length_b   1.000
_cell.length_c   1.000
_cell.angle_alpha   90.00
_cell.angle_beta   90.00
_cell.angle_gamma   90.00
#
_symmetry.space_group_name_H-M   'P 1'
#
loop_
_entity.id
_entity.type
_entity.pdbx_description
1 polymer ?
#
loop_
_entity_poly.entity_id
_entity_poly.type
_entity_poly.pdbx_seq_one_letter_code
_entity_poly.pdbx_strand_id
1 'polypeptide(L)'
;MRKAPARIPRPASPGHGRYIYAYAHARTSQVLYSLTRNLTPSQLSKQLPDLGANHSDSKLRKDLWQPFFTLCLPETEAGDRQGLHAFKKLREYRKLHELSWKPSPLLSKPWTEGEIEELKQSLNSRGGNKKESVYDLIKREKKKMRVREVQDQKANSIADLAAVLLEQEDLGELTGPMREAEKKELRQKEVTEMLDLAAKADAGGLQKLGEEVAQMQTRIEGLPDGQEDAETGLSKTKLKHELYKTNGRKLRMEFSVNAVRQARDAHERGAAPSQTSASPIHSSTMTGKKKGPSNAITEYAKQLRTLSHKGMHRGALRQLDEKIAVTQQSLDDALNGNTQDVDIEKLQSKLLLNKVTKYKMELAVEATEAAQKEGRSTDLKDETPGIRVKAQEYKVQLLQQDVENAQQRDDLERTEQVEDMLSSAKNSLEFLKSVEGLSEEEFQRVEQTSRQRTASTEEELSRTETAEKPTEPKTAEGEQAEPQQPVEPDWMTLLPSFPSRDPSHIPKRGPLKQQLRRLNAPVFSTEGIKVQWSNLLDVEYAAQWPENVSHERMGWTRYQAPKPQDTSAADLDISGFKQKQWRNRSANWVPAPEEAGQEAGELALEGKSRSVEANSRAQFVEGVKERVQRTLRERREEEERRRMALKLGVSLDGSGSGGSGSEAQAGAV
;
A
#
# COMPACT_ATOMS: atom_id res chain seq x y z
N MET A 1 -0.40 8.61 -20.25
CA MET A 1 0.67 8.17 -19.30
C MET A 1 0.04 7.27 -18.25
N ARG A 2 0.38 5.96 -18.22
CA ARG A 2 -0.08 5.05 -17.17
C ARG A 2 0.37 5.59 -15.81
N LYS A 3 -0.56 5.98 -14.92
CA LYS A 3 -0.24 6.39 -13.54
C LYS A 3 0.63 5.28 -12.93
N ALA A 4 1.85 5.62 -12.52
CA ALA A 4 2.71 4.65 -11.86
C ALA A 4 1.96 4.07 -10.65
N PRO A 5 1.94 2.75 -10.45
CA PRO A 5 1.24 2.14 -9.34
C PRO A 5 1.72 2.79 -8.04
N ALA A 6 0.79 3.01 -7.11
CA ALA A 6 1.05 3.68 -5.84
C ALA A 6 2.28 3.05 -5.18
N ARG A 7 3.21 3.91 -4.74
CA ARG A 7 4.48 3.47 -4.15
C ARG A 7 4.20 2.67 -2.88
N ILE A 8 4.32 1.35 -2.96
CA ILE A 8 4.22 0.47 -1.79
C ILE A 8 5.47 0.71 -0.94
N PRO A 9 5.32 1.05 0.36
CA PRO A 9 6.45 1.24 1.24
C PRO A 9 7.23 -0.07 1.38
N ARG A 10 8.56 0.03 1.48
CA ARG A 10 9.37 -1.15 1.87
C ARG A 10 9.16 -1.41 3.36
N PRO A 11 9.15 -2.69 3.78
CA PRO A 11 9.13 -3.02 5.20
C PRO A 11 10.38 -2.45 5.89
N ALA A 12 10.20 -1.92 7.10
CA ALA A 12 11.29 -1.35 7.89
C ALA A 12 12.19 -2.45 8.49
N SER A 13 11.60 -3.61 8.81
CA SER A 13 12.28 -4.82 9.26
C SER A 13 11.66 -6.04 8.56
N PRO A 14 12.42 -7.14 8.37
CA PRO A 14 11.87 -8.39 7.85
C PRO A 14 10.64 -8.83 8.67
N GLY A 15 9.57 -9.28 8.01
CA GLY A 15 8.31 -9.68 8.65
C GLY A 15 7.39 -8.51 9.05
N HIS A 16 7.79 -7.26 8.83
CA HIS A 16 6.91 -6.11 9.07
C HIS A 16 5.89 -5.97 7.93
N GLY A 17 4.62 -6.20 8.25
CA GLY A 17 3.54 -6.23 7.25
C GLY A 17 2.97 -7.63 7.04
N ARG A 18 3.70 -8.69 7.42
CA ARG A 18 3.22 -10.07 7.35
C ARG A 18 1.91 -10.33 8.08
N TYR A 19 1.69 -9.63 9.18
CA TYR A 19 0.51 -9.79 10.01
C TYR A 19 -0.21 -8.45 10.17
N ILE A 20 -1.53 -8.48 9.96
CA ILE A 20 -2.40 -7.34 10.24
C ILE A 20 -3.41 -7.79 11.29
N TYR A 21 -3.51 -7.02 12.37
CA TYR A 21 -4.43 -7.28 13.46
C TYR A 21 -5.55 -6.23 13.43
N ALA A 22 -6.79 -6.68 13.35
CA ALA A 22 -7.96 -5.84 13.54
C ALA A 22 -8.51 -6.03 14.96
N TYR A 23 -8.94 -4.94 15.59
CA TYR A 23 -9.58 -4.94 16.90
C TYR A 23 -10.94 -4.28 16.79
N ALA A 24 -11.96 -4.92 17.36
CA ALA A 24 -13.30 -4.37 17.42
C ALA A 24 -13.61 -3.89 18.84
N HIS A 25 -14.33 -2.78 18.94
CA HIS A 25 -14.86 -2.29 20.20
C HIS A 25 -16.13 -3.06 20.56
N ALA A 26 -16.15 -3.71 21.73
CA ALA A 26 -17.20 -4.64 22.13
C ALA A 26 -18.62 -4.05 22.20
N ARG A 27 -18.75 -2.72 22.35
CA ARG A 27 -20.05 -2.03 22.44
C ARG A 27 -20.46 -1.19 21.23
N THR A 28 -19.50 -0.55 20.56
CA THR A 28 -19.75 0.44 19.49
C THR A 28 -19.45 -0.14 18.12
N SER A 29 -18.90 -1.36 18.05
CA SER A 29 -18.52 -2.03 16.80
C SER A 29 -17.54 -1.25 15.93
N GLN A 30 -16.82 -0.28 16.51
CA GLN A 30 -15.72 0.42 15.85
C GLN A 30 -14.56 -0.54 15.62
N VAL A 31 -13.83 -0.40 14.51
CA VAL A 31 -12.72 -1.28 14.15
C VAL A 31 -11.41 -0.50 14.03
N LEU A 32 -10.35 -1.00 14.63
CA LEU A 32 -9.00 -0.44 14.56
C LEU A 32 -8.05 -1.43 13.91
N TYR A 33 -7.17 -0.94 13.04
CA TYR A 33 -6.15 -1.77 12.41
C TYR A 33 -4.77 -1.52 13.01
N SER A 34 -3.98 -2.57 13.19
CA SER A 34 -2.63 -2.51 13.73
C SER A 34 -1.71 -3.50 13.02
N LEU A 35 -0.46 -3.11 12.81
CA LEU A 35 0.60 -4.03 12.39
C LEU A 35 1.24 -4.77 13.58
N THR A 36 0.91 -4.36 14.81
CA THR A 36 1.41 -4.98 16.04
C THR A 36 0.29 -5.69 16.79
N ARG A 37 0.63 -6.82 17.39
CA ARG A 37 -0.25 -7.66 18.22
C ARG A 37 -0.73 -6.99 19.52
N ASN A 38 -0.03 -5.95 19.95
CA ASN A 38 -0.42 -5.19 21.14
C ASN A 38 -1.06 -3.88 20.70
N LEU A 39 -2.20 -3.54 21.31
CA LEU A 39 -2.87 -2.25 21.14
C LEU A 39 -2.00 -1.14 21.75
N THR A 40 -1.37 -0.33 20.90
CA THR A 40 -0.62 0.88 21.30
C THR A 40 -1.54 2.11 21.20
N PRO A 41 -1.97 2.72 22.32
CA PRO A 41 -2.99 3.77 22.30
C PRO A 41 -2.61 4.99 21.43
N SER A 42 -1.33 5.35 21.37
CA SER A 42 -0.84 6.58 20.73
C SER A 42 -0.99 6.60 19.20
N GLN A 43 -0.93 5.43 18.55
CA GLN A 43 -1.06 5.31 17.09
C GLN A 43 -2.50 4.99 16.69
N LEU A 44 -3.22 4.26 17.55
CA LEU A 44 -4.55 3.76 17.25
C LEU A 44 -5.65 4.78 17.52
N SER A 45 -5.52 5.62 18.54
CA SER A 45 -6.50 6.70 18.80
C SER A 45 -6.61 7.67 17.64
N LYS A 46 -5.50 7.90 16.90
CA LYS A 46 -5.45 8.75 15.70
C LYS A 46 -6.27 8.22 14.52
N GLN A 47 -6.70 6.96 14.58
CA GLN A 47 -7.56 6.39 13.54
C GLN A 47 -9.04 6.65 13.80
N LEU A 48 -9.44 7.03 15.02
CA LEU A 48 -10.84 7.30 15.34
C LEU A 48 -11.20 8.73 14.91
N PRO A 49 -12.31 8.93 14.16
CA PRO A 49 -12.77 10.25 13.79
C PRO A 49 -13.37 10.96 15.00
N ASP A 50 -13.38 12.30 14.98
CA ASP A 50 -14.10 13.06 15.99
C ASP A 50 -15.60 13.05 15.70
N LEU A 51 -16.35 12.31 16.51
CA LEU A 51 -17.80 12.19 16.44
C LEU A 51 -18.53 13.18 17.38
N GLY A 52 -17.76 14.08 18.00
CA GLY A 52 -18.24 15.07 18.95
C GLY A 52 -18.17 14.62 20.40
N ALA A 53 -18.53 15.53 21.31
CA ALA A 53 -18.49 15.30 22.75
C ALA A 53 -19.24 14.01 23.16
N ASN A 54 -18.64 13.25 24.07
CA ASN A 54 -19.09 11.96 24.60
C ASN A 54 -19.00 10.75 23.65
N HIS A 55 -18.54 10.94 22.41
CA HIS A 55 -18.42 9.87 21.42
C HIS A 55 -16.97 9.58 20.98
N SER A 56 -16.02 10.40 21.45
CA SER A 56 -14.59 10.17 21.33
C SER A 56 -14.01 9.67 22.65
N ASP A 57 -13.28 8.55 22.60
CA ASP A 57 -12.54 8.04 23.75
C ASP A 57 -11.28 8.90 23.96
N SER A 58 -11.19 9.63 25.08
CA SER A 58 -9.99 10.40 25.44
C SER A 58 -8.76 9.50 25.65
N LYS A 59 -8.99 8.27 26.12
CA LYS A 59 -7.97 7.23 26.32
C LYS A 59 -8.52 5.87 25.89
N LEU A 60 -7.76 5.16 25.06
CA LEU A 60 -8.11 3.81 24.62
C LEU A 60 -8.12 2.84 25.81
N ARG A 61 -9.29 2.31 26.15
CA ARG A 61 -9.52 1.35 27.24
C ARG A 61 -9.37 -0.09 26.77
N LYS A 62 -8.28 -0.76 27.13
CA LYS A 62 -7.91 -2.11 26.61
C LYS A 62 -8.97 -3.18 26.81
N ASP A 63 -9.82 -3.05 27.83
CA ASP A 63 -10.90 -3.97 28.17
C ASP A 63 -12.05 -3.96 27.17
N LEU A 64 -12.27 -2.84 26.49
CA LEU A 64 -13.34 -2.70 25.51
C LEU A 64 -12.95 -3.13 24.09
N TRP A 65 -11.65 -3.32 23.85
CA TRP A 65 -11.13 -3.68 22.54
C TRP A 65 -10.74 -5.15 22.53
N GLN A 66 -11.38 -5.90 21.63
CA GLN A 66 -11.15 -7.33 21.47
C GLN A 66 -10.53 -7.59 20.08
N PRO A 67 -9.62 -8.56 19.96
CA PRO A 67 -9.15 -9.02 18.66
C PRO A 67 -10.33 -9.46 17.80
N PHE A 68 -10.41 -8.92 16.59
CA PHE A 68 -11.53 -9.16 15.68
C PHE A 68 -11.13 -10.16 14.59
N PHE A 69 -10.14 -9.82 13.77
CA PHE A 69 -9.51 -10.75 12.85
C PHE A 69 -8.00 -10.51 12.79
N THR A 70 -7.26 -11.54 12.39
CA THR A 70 -5.83 -11.44 12.09
C THR A 70 -5.61 -11.94 10.67
N LEU A 71 -5.06 -11.09 9.81
CA LEU A 71 -4.63 -11.46 8.48
C LEU A 71 -3.18 -11.94 8.55
N CYS A 72 -2.94 -13.15 8.06
CA CYS A 72 -1.63 -13.78 7.95
C CYS A 72 -1.27 -13.90 6.46
N LEU A 73 -0.21 -13.21 6.06
CA LEU A 73 0.35 -13.29 4.71
C LEU A 73 1.50 -14.31 4.66
N PRO A 74 1.83 -14.83 3.46
CA PRO A 74 2.93 -15.77 3.28
C PRO A 74 4.28 -15.17 3.71
N GLU A 75 5.21 -16.04 4.13
CA GLU A 75 6.57 -15.69 4.56
C GLU A 75 7.48 -15.35 3.37
N THR A 76 7.08 -14.37 2.58
CA THR A 76 7.77 -13.93 1.38
C THR A 76 7.95 -12.41 1.45
N GLU A 77 9.05 -11.87 0.91
CA GLU A 77 9.23 -10.40 0.84
C GLU A 77 8.08 -9.69 0.09
N ALA A 78 7.48 -10.39 -0.87
CA ALA A 78 6.29 -9.93 -1.57
C ALA A 78 5.07 -9.85 -0.62
N GLY A 79 4.90 -10.86 0.24
CA GLY A 79 3.85 -10.93 1.26
C GLY A 79 3.95 -9.79 2.28
N ASP A 80 5.15 -9.47 2.76
CA ASP A 80 5.35 -8.31 3.66
C ASP A 80 4.86 -7.00 3.03
N ARG A 81 5.18 -6.78 1.76
CA ARG A 81 4.77 -5.57 1.02
C ARG A 81 3.28 -5.59 0.69
N GLN A 82 2.73 -6.75 0.36
CA GLN A 82 1.31 -6.96 0.14
C GLN A 82 0.51 -6.64 1.40
N GLY A 83 0.98 -7.05 2.58
CA GLY A 83 0.36 -6.69 3.84
C GLY A 83 0.44 -5.20 4.16
N LEU A 84 1.57 -4.53 3.88
CA LEU A 84 1.65 -3.07 4.04
C LEU A 84 0.71 -2.34 3.07
N HIS A 85 0.54 -2.85 1.85
CA HIS A 85 -0.42 -2.34 0.89
C HIS A 85 -1.85 -2.53 1.40
N ALA A 86 -2.21 -3.74 1.85
CA ALA A 86 -3.51 -4.04 2.42
C ALA A 86 -3.82 -3.16 3.63
N PHE A 87 -2.88 -3.02 4.57
CA PHE A 87 -3.01 -2.18 5.76
C PHE A 87 -3.29 -0.71 5.40
N LYS A 88 -2.61 -0.20 4.37
CA LYS A 88 -2.86 1.15 3.87
C LYS A 88 -4.27 1.27 3.30
N LYS A 89 -4.69 0.35 2.41
CA LYS A 89 -6.02 0.37 1.79
C LYS A 89 -7.15 0.23 2.80
N LEU A 90 -7.04 -0.70 3.76
CA LEU A 90 -8.02 -0.86 4.85
C LEU A 90 -8.24 0.42 5.65
N ARG A 91 -7.18 1.18 5.92
CA ARG A 91 -7.28 2.47 6.61
C ARG A 91 -7.88 3.55 5.73
N GLU A 92 -7.62 3.53 4.43
CA GLU A 92 -8.23 4.43 3.45
C GLU A 92 -9.73 4.15 3.32
N TYR A 93 -10.14 2.89 3.16
CA TYR A 93 -11.55 2.49 3.08
C TYR A 93 -12.32 2.82 4.35
N ARG A 94 -11.76 2.50 5.53
CA ARG A 94 -12.38 2.90 6.79
C ARG A 94 -12.61 4.41 6.87
N LYS A 95 -11.61 5.22 6.47
CA LYS A 95 -11.76 6.68 6.46
C LYS A 95 -12.85 7.14 5.49
N LEU A 96 -12.99 6.46 4.35
CA LEU A 96 -14.07 6.72 3.39
C LEU A 96 -15.44 6.34 3.96
N HIS A 97 -15.57 5.19 4.63
CA HIS A 97 -16.82 4.80 5.30
C HIS A 97 -17.23 5.75 6.42
N GLU A 98 -16.28 6.40 7.08
CA GLU A 98 -16.59 7.37 8.14
C GLU A 98 -16.92 8.78 7.59
N LEU A 99 -16.31 9.20 6.46
CA LEU A 99 -16.44 10.56 5.91
C LEU A 99 -17.46 10.69 4.77
N SER A 100 -17.55 9.70 3.88
CA SER A 100 -18.34 9.73 2.65
C SER A 100 -19.42 8.65 2.65
N TRP A 101 -20.16 8.51 3.75
CA TRP A 101 -21.26 7.56 3.89
C TRP A 101 -22.60 8.15 3.45
N LYS A 102 -23.50 7.28 3.01
CA LYS A 102 -24.88 7.62 2.66
C LYS A 102 -25.80 7.23 3.83
N PRO A 103 -26.70 8.13 4.28
CA PRO A 103 -27.55 7.82 5.42
C PRO A 103 -28.51 6.67 5.12
N SER A 104 -28.59 5.71 6.04
CA SER A 104 -29.58 4.64 6.00
C SER A 104 -31.01 5.19 5.81
N PRO A 105 -31.90 4.46 5.11
CA PRO A 105 -33.31 4.82 4.99
C PRO A 105 -33.97 5.14 6.33
N LEU A 106 -33.53 4.52 7.43
CA LEU A 106 -34.04 4.77 8.78
C LEU A 106 -33.74 6.20 9.27
N LEU A 107 -32.57 6.75 8.95
CA LEU A 107 -32.22 8.13 9.29
C LEU A 107 -32.99 9.15 8.44
N SER A 108 -33.20 8.80 7.17
CA SER A 108 -33.89 9.62 6.19
C SER A 108 -35.41 9.62 6.39
N LYS A 109 -35.98 8.59 7.04
CA LYS A 109 -37.42 8.50 7.32
C LYS A 109 -37.91 9.74 8.11
N PRO A 110 -39.02 10.38 7.69
CA PRO A 110 -39.67 11.39 8.50
C PRO A 110 -40.32 10.75 9.74
N TRP A 111 -40.38 11.49 10.84
CA TRP A 111 -41.08 11.05 12.05
C TRP A 111 -42.58 11.14 11.83
N THR A 112 -43.32 10.16 12.33
CA THR A 112 -44.79 10.13 12.24
C THR A 112 -45.43 11.01 13.32
N GLU A 113 -46.65 11.47 13.06
CA GLU A 113 -47.37 12.36 14.00
C GLU A 113 -47.57 11.73 15.38
N GLY A 114 -47.84 10.42 15.44
CA GLY A 114 -47.94 9.67 16.70
C GLY A 114 -46.64 9.63 17.50
N GLU A 115 -45.50 9.39 16.85
CA GLU A 115 -44.19 9.42 17.52
C GLU A 115 -43.84 10.83 18.04
N ILE A 116 -44.28 11.88 17.32
CA ILE A 116 -44.12 13.28 17.74
C ILE A 116 -44.96 13.56 19.00
N GLU A 117 -46.18 13.02 19.09
CA GLU A 117 -47.04 13.14 20.27
C GLU A 117 -46.49 12.40 21.48
N GLU A 118 -45.97 11.19 21.31
CA GLU A 118 -45.29 10.45 22.38
C GLU A 118 -44.07 11.21 22.91
N LEU A 119 -43.26 11.80 22.02
CA LEU A 119 -42.14 12.64 22.42
C LEU A 119 -42.59 13.91 23.15
N LYS A 120 -43.71 14.52 22.77
CA LYS A 120 -44.33 15.64 23.50
C LYS A 120 -44.73 15.22 24.91
N GLN A 121 -45.40 14.06 25.05
CA GLN A 121 -45.81 13.54 26.34
C GLN A 121 -44.60 13.22 27.23
N SER A 122 -43.59 12.55 26.68
CA SER A 122 -42.33 12.24 27.37
C SER A 122 -41.61 13.51 27.86
N LEU A 123 -41.58 14.55 27.03
CA LEU A 123 -41.00 15.84 27.38
C LEU A 123 -41.75 16.51 28.55
N ASN A 124 -43.08 16.52 28.50
CA ASN A 124 -43.93 17.09 29.55
C ASN A 124 -43.75 16.36 30.89
N SER A 125 -43.58 15.03 30.87
CA SER A 125 -43.34 14.23 32.07
C SER A 125 -41.95 14.42 32.69
N ARG A 126 -40.95 14.88 31.91
CA ARG A 126 -39.55 14.92 32.34
C ARG A 126 -39.19 16.12 33.23
N GLY A 127 -40.07 17.13 33.32
CA GLY A 127 -39.97 18.22 34.30
C GLY A 127 -38.67 19.04 34.27
N GLY A 128 -38.27 19.55 33.09
CA GLY A 128 -37.06 20.37 32.92
C GLY A 128 -37.32 21.87 32.89
N ASN A 129 -36.43 22.67 33.51
CA ASN A 129 -36.51 24.15 33.56
C ASN A 129 -36.18 24.83 32.21
N LYS A 130 -35.63 24.07 31.25
CA LYS A 130 -35.28 24.55 29.91
C LYS A 130 -36.39 24.15 28.94
N LYS A 131 -36.95 25.13 28.21
CA LYS A 131 -37.96 24.91 27.16
C LYS A 131 -37.30 24.22 25.96
N GLU A 132 -37.06 22.91 26.03
CA GLU A 132 -36.65 22.11 24.88
C GLU A 132 -37.86 21.90 23.96
N SER A 133 -37.66 21.98 22.63
CA SER A 133 -38.70 21.66 21.67
C SER A 133 -38.67 20.16 21.32
N VAL A 134 -39.79 19.61 20.88
CA VAL A 134 -39.88 18.23 20.35
C VAL A 134 -38.90 18.03 19.20
N TYR A 135 -38.71 19.06 18.38
CA TYR A 135 -37.75 19.03 17.28
C TYR A 135 -36.30 18.90 17.75
N ASP A 136 -35.96 19.42 18.94
CA ASP A 136 -34.62 19.26 19.52
C ASP A 136 -34.38 17.82 19.98
N LEU A 137 -35.40 17.16 20.52
CA LEU A 137 -35.36 15.73 20.86
C LEU A 137 -35.16 14.87 19.61
N ILE A 138 -35.96 15.11 18.58
CA ILE A 138 -35.86 14.43 17.29
C ILE A 138 -34.46 14.63 16.69
N LYS A 139 -33.96 15.87 16.68
CA LYS A 139 -32.61 16.20 16.18
C LYS A 139 -31.53 15.46 16.97
N ARG A 140 -31.66 15.36 18.30
CA ARG A 140 -30.73 14.60 19.14
C ARG A 140 -30.79 13.12 18.84
N GLU A 141 -31.97 12.55 18.67
CA GLU A 141 -32.13 11.13 18.40
C GLU A 141 -31.59 10.76 17.01
N LYS A 142 -31.90 11.55 15.98
CA LYS A 142 -31.27 11.42 14.65
C LYS A 142 -29.75 11.57 14.72
N LYS A 143 -29.23 12.47 15.54
CA LYS A 143 -27.77 12.62 15.76
C LYS A 143 -27.18 11.37 16.44
N LYS A 144 -27.83 10.80 17.45
CA LYS A 144 -27.37 9.56 18.09
C LYS A 144 -27.38 8.38 17.12
N MET A 145 -28.45 8.23 16.35
CA MET A 145 -28.55 7.18 15.33
C MET A 145 -27.44 7.32 14.30
N ARG A 146 -27.19 8.54 13.82
CA ARG A 146 -26.07 8.86 12.92
C ARG A 146 -24.73 8.44 13.52
N VAL A 147 -24.46 8.83 14.76
CA VAL A 147 -23.20 8.48 15.43
C VAL A 147 -23.06 6.97 15.54
N ARG A 148 -24.14 6.25 15.92
CA ARG A 148 -24.11 4.79 16.01
C ARG A 148 -23.81 4.13 14.66
N GLU A 149 -24.43 4.60 13.59
CA GLU A 149 -24.21 4.08 12.23
C GLU A 149 -22.79 4.33 11.74
N VAL A 150 -22.23 5.52 12.00
CA VAL A 150 -20.83 5.83 11.68
C VAL A 150 -19.86 5.03 12.54
N GLN A 151 -20.22 4.71 13.79
CA GLN A 151 -19.38 3.88 14.67
C GLN A 151 -19.38 2.40 14.27
N ASP A 152 -20.49 1.90 13.74
CA ASP A 152 -20.64 0.49 13.37
C ASP A 152 -19.91 0.19 12.06
N GLN A 153 -18.64 -0.18 12.18
CA GLN A 153 -17.74 -0.44 11.06
C GLN A 153 -17.35 -1.91 10.95
N LYS A 154 -17.95 -2.80 11.74
CA LYS A 154 -17.58 -4.21 11.79
C LYS A 154 -17.84 -4.90 10.45
N ALA A 155 -19.07 -4.83 9.94
CA ALA A 155 -19.43 -5.42 8.65
C ALA A 155 -18.62 -4.80 7.49
N ASN A 156 -18.51 -3.47 7.47
CA ASN A 156 -17.75 -2.74 6.46
C ASN A 156 -16.27 -3.18 6.44
N SER A 157 -15.64 -3.35 7.60
CA SER A 157 -14.23 -3.78 7.67
C SER A 157 -13.95 -5.15 7.08
N ILE A 158 -14.94 -6.06 7.11
CA ILE A 158 -14.85 -7.41 6.53
C ILE A 158 -14.98 -7.32 5.02
N ALA A 159 -15.98 -6.57 4.54
CA ALA A 159 -16.17 -6.30 3.12
C ALA A 159 -14.95 -5.59 2.52
N ASP A 160 -14.37 -4.63 3.24
CA ASP A 160 -13.14 -3.93 2.84
C ASP A 160 -11.97 -4.91 2.73
N LEU A 161 -11.82 -5.84 3.69
CA LEU A 161 -10.76 -6.84 3.64
C LEU A 161 -10.89 -7.72 2.40
N ALA A 162 -12.09 -8.23 2.14
CA ALA A 162 -12.35 -9.04 0.96
C ALA A 162 -12.08 -8.25 -0.35
N ALA A 163 -12.58 -7.01 -0.44
CA ALA A 163 -12.37 -6.14 -1.59
C ALA A 163 -10.88 -5.83 -1.83
N VAL A 164 -10.11 -5.59 -0.77
CA VAL A 164 -8.65 -5.38 -0.87
C VAL A 164 -7.94 -6.62 -1.41
N LEU A 165 -8.35 -7.81 -0.99
CA LEU A 165 -7.72 -9.05 -1.44
C LEU A 165 -8.08 -9.38 -2.90
N LEU A 166 -9.33 -9.14 -3.31
CA LEU A 166 -9.75 -9.25 -4.71
C LEU A 166 -9.00 -8.25 -5.60
N GLU A 167 -8.90 -6.98 -5.20
CA GLU A 167 -8.10 -5.98 -5.95
C GLU A 167 -6.63 -6.41 -6.07
N GLN A 168 -6.08 -7.06 -5.04
CA GLN A 168 -4.71 -7.56 -5.07
C GLN A 168 -4.55 -8.75 -6.02
N GLU A 169 -5.54 -9.64 -6.11
CA GLU A 169 -5.56 -10.75 -7.06
C GLU A 169 -5.58 -10.22 -8.50
N ASP A 170 -6.51 -9.33 -8.83
CA ASP A 170 -6.61 -8.69 -10.15
C ASP A 170 -5.30 -8.00 -10.56
N LEU A 171 -4.68 -7.29 -9.62
CA LEU A 171 -3.39 -6.64 -9.84
C LEU A 171 -2.26 -7.67 -10.00
N GLY A 172 -2.33 -8.78 -9.28
CA GLY A 172 -1.43 -9.92 -9.37
C GLY A 172 -1.49 -10.55 -10.76
N GLU A 173 -2.68 -10.90 -11.24
CA GLU A 173 -2.92 -11.51 -12.54
C GLU A 173 -2.50 -10.61 -13.70
N LEU A 174 -2.78 -9.30 -13.62
CA LEU A 174 -2.40 -8.37 -14.68
C LEU A 174 -0.88 -8.16 -14.75
N THR A 175 -0.21 -8.11 -13.60
CA THR A 175 1.20 -7.69 -13.54
C THR A 175 2.19 -8.83 -13.37
N GLY A 176 1.76 -10.00 -12.92
CA GLY A 176 2.54 -11.23 -12.79
C GLY A 176 3.20 -11.65 -14.11
N PRO A 177 2.42 -12.00 -15.16
CA PRO A 177 2.97 -12.52 -16.41
C PRO A 177 3.86 -11.50 -17.12
N MET A 178 3.48 -10.22 -17.11
CA MET A 178 4.31 -9.15 -17.69
C MET A 178 5.69 -9.06 -17.02
N ARG A 179 5.75 -9.22 -15.69
CA ARG A 179 7.01 -9.16 -14.95
C ARG A 179 7.82 -10.43 -15.08
N GLU A 180 7.19 -11.59 -15.14
CA GLU A 180 7.86 -12.87 -15.39
C GLU A 180 8.48 -12.89 -16.78
N ALA A 181 7.76 -12.40 -17.79
CA ALA A 181 8.29 -12.20 -19.13
C ALA A 181 9.49 -11.24 -19.14
N GLU A 182 9.39 -10.08 -18.47
CA GLU A 182 10.51 -9.11 -18.37
C GLU A 182 11.73 -9.72 -17.66
N LYS A 183 11.51 -10.49 -16.58
CA LYS A 183 12.59 -11.22 -15.88
C LYS A 183 13.21 -12.28 -16.76
N LYS A 184 12.42 -13.04 -17.52
CA LYS A 184 12.90 -14.08 -18.44
C LYS A 184 13.71 -13.46 -19.58
N GLU A 185 13.25 -12.35 -20.16
CA GLU A 185 13.98 -11.62 -21.20
C GLU A 185 15.32 -11.08 -20.68
N LEU A 186 15.34 -10.53 -19.46
CA LEU A 186 16.58 -10.08 -18.84
C LEU A 186 17.51 -11.24 -18.53
N ARG A 187 16.98 -12.37 -18.07
CA ARG A 187 17.75 -13.58 -17.84
C ARG A 187 18.37 -14.09 -19.14
N GLN A 188 17.62 -14.10 -20.23
CA GLN A 188 18.11 -14.46 -21.55
C GLN A 188 19.25 -13.53 -21.99
N LYS A 189 19.07 -12.21 -21.85
CA LYS A 189 20.12 -11.21 -22.14
C LYS A 189 21.38 -11.41 -21.30
N GLU A 190 21.22 -11.73 -20.02
CA GLU A 190 22.35 -12.05 -19.13
C GLU A 190 23.07 -13.32 -19.56
N VAL A 191 22.33 -14.38 -19.92
CA VAL A 191 22.89 -15.65 -20.38
C VAL A 191 23.65 -15.46 -21.69
N THR A 192 23.08 -14.71 -22.66
CA THR A 192 23.78 -14.38 -23.90
C THR A 192 25.03 -13.54 -23.64
N GLU A 193 24.98 -12.56 -22.72
CA GLU A 193 26.15 -11.77 -22.33
C GLU A 193 27.24 -12.67 -21.72
N MET A 194 26.89 -13.66 -20.89
CA MET A 194 27.85 -14.60 -20.30
C MET A 194 28.52 -15.47 -21.36
N LEU A 195 27.75 -16.00 -22.32
CA LEU A 195 28.29 -16.81 -23.42
C LEU A 195 29.23 -15.99 -24.32
N ASP A 196 28.83 -14.77 -24.66
CA ASP A 196 29.66 -13.85 -25.45
C ASP A 196 30.97 -13.48 -24.72
N LEU A 197 30.90 -13.24 -23.41
CA LEU A 197 32.08 -12.93 -22.60
C LEU A 197 33.01 -14.13 -22.47
N ALA A 198 32.46 -15.35 -22.32
CA ALA A 198 33.25 -16.57 -22.28
C ALA A 198 33.97 -16.79 -23.62
N ALA A 199 33.26 -16.66 -24.76
CA ALA A 199 33.86 -16.79 -26.09
C ALA A 199 34.97 -15.74 -26.33
N LYS A 200 34.78 -14.49 -25.87
CA LYS A 200 35.81 -13.45 -25.95
C LYS A 200 37.02 -13.75 -25.06
N ALA A 201 36.81 -14.40 -23.91
CA ALA A 201 37.90 -14.82 -23.04
C ALA A 201 38.73 -15.94 -23.67
N ASP A 202 38.07 -16.91 -24.31
CA ASP A 202 38.71 -18.00 -25.06
C ASP A 202 39.56 -17.46 -26.22
N ALA A 203 39.13 -16.36 -26.85
CA ALA A 203 39.91 -15.62 -27.84
C ALA A 203 41.07 -14.77 -27.27
N GLY A 204 41.43 -14.96 -25.99
CA GLY A 204 42.52 -14.24 -25.31
C GLY A 204 42.13 -12.85 -24.78
N GLY A 205 40.85 -12.48 -24.79
CA GLY A 205 40.37 -11.19 -24.29
C GLY A 205 40.65 -10.95 -22.80
N LEU A 206 40.72 -12.02 -22.01
CA LEU A 206 41.01 -11.92 -20.58
C LEU A 206 42.47 -11.51 -20.31
N GLN A 207 43.41 -12.01 -21.11
CA GLN A 207 44.83 -11.66 -20.99
C GLN A 207 45.04 -10.18 -21.31
N LYS A 208 44.43 -9.69 -22.40
CA LYS A 208 44.47 -8.26 -22.78
C LYS A 208 43.93 -7.35 -21.68
N LEU A 209 42.79 -7.69 -21.09
CA LEU A 209 42.23 -6.93 -19.96
C LEU A 209 43.13 -6.99 -18.72
N GLY A 210 43.81 -8.12 -18.49
CA GLY A 210 44.79 -8.26 -17.40
C GLY A 210 45.99 -7.34 -17.59
N GLU A 211 46.53 -7.26 -18.80
CA GLU A 211 47.63 -6.37 -19.18
C GLU A 211 47.23 -4.90 -19.06
N GLU A 212 46.03 -4.53 -19.55
CA GLU A 212 45.50 -3.17 -19.39
C GLU A 212 45.36 -2.76 -17.93
N VAL A 213 44.82 -3.64 -17.08
CA VAL A 213 44.69 -3.40 -15.63
C VAL A 213 46.06 -3.21 -15.00
N ALA A 214 47.05 -4.03 -15.35
CA ALA A 214 48.42 -3.90 -14.85
C ALA A 214 49.07 -2.57 -15.31
N GLN A 215 48.91 -2.19 -16.58
CA GLN A 215 49.40 -0.92 -17.12
C GLN A 215 48.74 0.29 -16.44
N MET A 216 47.44 0.24 -16.15
CA MET A 216 46.77 1.32 -15.42
C MET A 216 47.19 1.40 -13.95
N GLN A 217 47.47 0.26 -13.30
CA GLN A 217 47.98 0.23 -11.94
C GLN A 217 49.37 0.87 -11.85
N THR A 218 50.29 0.48 -12.74
CA THR A 218 51.64 1.05 -12.78
C THR A 218 51.61 2.54 -13.08
N ARG A 219 50.73 3.00 -13.99
CA ARG A 219 50.50 4.43 -14.26
C ARG A 219 50.02 5.17 -13.01
N ILE A 220 49.02 4.65 -12.30
CA ILE A 220 48.48 5.29 -11.08
C ILE A 220 49.53 5.38 -9.96
N GLU A 221 50.41 4.38 -9.85
CA GLU A 221 51.50 4.35 -8.87
C GLU A 221 52.62 5.34 -9.21
N GLY A 222 52.92 5.54 -10.51
CA GLY A 222 53.92 6.50 -10.98
C GLY A 222 53.46 7.96 -10.99
N LEU A 223 52.16 8.24 -10.90
CA LEU A 223 51.59 9.59 -10.98
C LEU A 223 51.52 10.31 -9.61
N PRO A 224 52.22 11.45 -9.42
CA PRO A 224 52.10 12.27 -8.21
C PRO A 224 50.73 12.96 -8.11
N ASP A 225 50.31 13.29 -6.88
CA ASP A 225 48.99 13.89 -6.64
C ASP A 225 48.89 15.29 -7.25
N GLY A 226 48.07 15.44 -8.30
CA GLY A 226 47.75 16.74 -8.93
C GLY A 226 48.27 16.93 -10.36
N GLN A 227 49.11 16.02 -10.87
CA GLN A 227 49.50 16.01 -12.29
C GLN A 227 48.57 15.12 -13.12
N GLU A 228 48.42 15.50 -14.39
CA GLU A 228 47.73 14.71 -15.40
C GLU A 228 48.71 13.76 -16.08
N ASP A 229 48.22 12.60 -16.47
CA ASP A 229 49.02 11.62 -17.20
C ASP A 229 49.46 12.16 -18.56
N ALA A 230 50.72 11.96 -18.92
CA ALA A 230 51.29 12.48 -20.16
C ALA A 230 50.71 11.79 -21.41
N GLU A 231 50.30 10.53 -21.29
CA GLU A 231 49.74 9.75 -22.41
C GLU A 231 48.24 9.92 -22.57
N THR A 232 47.49 9.98 -21.47
CA THR A 232 46.01 10.00 -21.51
C THR A 232 45.39 11.35 -21.17
N GLY A 233 46.16 12.30 -20.61
CA GLY A 233 45.65 13.58 -20.11
C GLY A 233 44.66 13.44 -18.95
N LEU A 234 44.57 12.25 -18.33
CA LEU A 234 43.63 11.98 -17.25
C LEU A 234 44.30 12.22 -15.89
N SER A 235 43.57 12.90 -15.01
CA SER A 235 43.99 13.04 -13.63
C SER A 235 43.97 11.67 -12.92
N LYS A 236 44.81 11.52 -11.89
CA LYS A 236 44.91 10.29 -11.07
C LYS A 236 43.55 9.77 -10.55
N THR A 237 42.59 10.66 -10.27
CA THR A 237 41.24 10.27 -9.84
C THR A 237 40.41 9.68 -10.98
N LYS A 238 40.52 10.23 -12.19
CA LYS A 238 39.88 9.67 -13.39
C LYS A 238 40.51 8.34 -13.77
N LEU A 239 41.84 8.20 -13.70
CA LEU A 239 42.52 6.92 -13.93
C LEU A 239 42.09 5.83 -12.94
N LYS A 240 41.96 6.16 -11.65
CA LYS A 240 41.40 5.22 -10.65
C LYS A 240 39.97 4.78 -11.00
N HIS A 241 39.16 5.67 -11.57
CA HIS A 241 37.81 5.34 -12.00
C HIS A 241 37.80 4.43 -13.23
N GLU A 242 38.68 4.67 -14.21
CA GLU A 242 38.85 3.79 -15.38
C GLU A 242 39.43 2.42 -14.98
N LEU A 243 40.40 2.37 -14.07
CA LEU A 243 40.88 1.12 -13.48
C LEU A 243 39.74 0.34 -12.82
N TYR A 244 38.87 1.01 -12.06
CA TYR A 244 37.71 0.35 -11.45
C TYR A 244 36.75 -0.23 -12.50
N LYS A 245 36.50 0.49 -13.61
CA LYS A 245 35.65 0.00 -14.70
C LYS A 245 36.25 -1.20 -15.42
N THR A 246 37.54 -1.13 -15.77
CA THR A 246 38.25 -2.19 -16.49
C THR A 246 38.42 -3.44 -15.63
N ASN A 247 38.76 -3.28 -14.34
CA ASN A 247 38.78 -4.39 -13.40
C ASN A 247 37.39 -5.01 -13.21
N GLY A 248 36.33 -4.20 -13.20
CA GLY A 248 34.95 -4.70 -13.19
C GLY A 248 34.57 -5.50 -14.44
N ARG A 249 35.08 -5.12 -15.63
CA ARG A 249 34.92 -5.90 -16.87
C ARG A 249 35.68 -7.21 -16.80
N LYS A 250 36.94 -7.19 -16.32
CA LYS A 250 37.77 -8.38 -16.11
C LYS A 250 37.08 -9.39 -15.19
N LEU A 251 36.64 -8.96 -14.01
CA LEU A 251 35.93 -9.82 -13.05
C LEU A 251 34.63 -10.42 -13.62
N ARG A 252 33.87 -9.63 -14.40
CA ARG A 252 32.67 -10.14 -15.09
C ARG A 252 33.00 -11.21 -16.13
N MET A 253 34.08 -11.03 -16.87
CA MET A 253 34.56 -12.01 -17.84
C MET A 253 35.04 -13.29 -17.15
N GLU A 254 35.84 -13.19 -16.09
CA GLU A 254 36.29 -14.33 -15.28
C GLU A 254 35.11 -15.10 -14.69
N PHE A 255 34.12 -14.40 -14.14
CA PHE A 255 32.89 -15.02 -13.63
C PHE A 255 32.16 -15.79 -14.73
N SER A 256 32.03 -15.21 -15.93
CA SER A 256 31.33 -15.84 -17.06
C SER A 256 32.02 -17.11 -17.52
N VAL A 257 33.35 -17.08 -17.67
CA VAL A 257 34.17 -18.26 -18.03
C VAL A 257 34.01 -19.37 -17.00
N ASN A 258 34.16 -19.03 -15.71
CA ASN A 258 34.04 -20.00 -14.62
C ASN A 258 32.64 -20.60 -14.55
N ALA A 259 31.59 -19.78 -14.71
CA ALA A 259 30.21 -20.22 -14.68
C ALA A 259 29.87 -21.14 -15.87
N VAL A 260 30.28 -20.79 -17.09
CA VAL A 260 30.06 -21.62 -18.29
C VAL A 260 30.81 -22.94 -18.19
N ARG A 261 32.07 -22.91 -17.73
CA ARG A 261 32.86 -24.13 -17.50
C ARG A 261 32.18 -25.03 -16.46
N GLN A 262 31.78 -24.48 -15.32
CA GLN A 262 31.07 -25.25 -14.29
C GLN A 262 29.74 -25.83 -14.80
N ALA A 263 28.99 -25.08 -15.60
CA ALA A 263 27.73 -25.55 -16.19
C ALA A 263 27.96 -26.69 -17.21
N ARG A 264 29.00 -26.60 -18.05
CA ARG A 264 29.42 -27.69 -18.95
C ARG A 264 29.82 -28.93 -18.17
N ASP A 265 30.69 -28.77 -17.18
CA ASP A 265 31.15 -29.87 -16.34
C ASP A 265 29.99 -30.52 -15.55
N ALA A 266 28.96 -29.76 -15.17
CA ALA A 266 27.76 -30.26 -14.48
C ALA A 266 26.82 -31.03 -15.42
N HIS A 267 26.62 -30.51 -16.65
CA HIS A 267 25.85 -31.19 -17.69
C HIS A 267 26.48 -32.53 -18.08
N GLU A 268 27.80 -32.56 -18.29
CA GLU A 268 28.54 -33.79 -18.63
C GLU A 268 28.48 -34.86 -17.52
N ARG A 269 28.35 -34.43 -16.25
CA ARG A 269 28.25 -35.33 -15.09
C ARG A 269 26.81 -35.74 -14.75
N GLY A 270 25.80 -35.24 -15.46
CA GLY A 270 24.39 -35.49 -15.14
C GLY A 270 23.96 -35.02 -13.74
N ALA A 271 24.73 -34.10 -13.14
CA ALA A 271 24.51 -33.62 -11.78
C ALA A 271 23.71 -32.32 -11.81
N ALA A 272 22.58 -32.28 -11.09
CA ALA A 272 21.82 -31.06 -10.88
C ALA A 272 22.73 -29.99 -10.24
N PRO A 273 22.74 -28.74 -10.75
CA PRO A 273 23.66 -27.72 -10.28
C PRO A 273 23.36 -27.37 -8.82
N SER A 274 24.31 -27.61 -7.93
CA SER A 274 24.27 -27.07 -6.57
C SER A 274 24.29 -25.55 -6.65
N GLN A 275 23.24 -24.88 -6.17
CA GLN A 275 23.26 -23.45 -5.91
C GLN A 275 24.26 -23.16 -4.79
N THR A 276 25.55 -23.09 -5.11
CA THR A 276 26.56 -22.51 -4.22
C THR A 276 26.30 -21.01 -4.18
N SER A 277 25.67 -20.56 -3.10
CA SER A 277 25.68 -19.15 -2.71
C SER A 277 27.13 -18.67 -2.64
N ALA A 278 27.55 -17.90 -3.65
CA ALA A 278 28.87 -17.29 -3.66
C ALA A 278 28.96 -16.30 -2.48
N SER A 279 29.80 -16.64 -1.50
CA SER A 279 30.12 -15.76 -0.38
C SER A 279 30.67 -14.42 -0.88
N PRO A 280 30.33 -13.29 -0.23
CA PRO A 280 30.87 -11.98 -0.60
C PRO A 280 32.39 -11.98 -0.42
N ILE A 281 33.13 -11.68 -1.49
CA ILE A 281 34.55 -11.36 -1.39
C ILE A 281 34.65 -10.02 -0.63
N HIS A 282 35.12 -10.08 0.61
CA HIS A 282 35.43 -8.92 1.43
C HIS A 282 36.51 -8.07 0.74
N SER A 283 36.10 -6.95 0.12
CA SER A 283 37.05 -5.88 -0.22
C SER A 283 37.37 -5.09 1.04
N SER A 284 38.64 -5.20 1.46
CA SER A 284 39.22 -4.57 2.64
C SER A 284 38.96 -3.06 2.72
N THR A 285 38.52 -2.63 3.89
CA THR A 285 38.25 -1.25 4.30
C THR A 285 39.54 -0.44 4.33
N MET A 286 39.63 0.64 3.55
CA MET A 286 40.56 1.75 3.81
C MET A 286 39.74 2.98 4.19
N THR A 287 39.69 3.23 5.50
CA THR A 287 39.14 4.43 6.10
C THR A 287 40.02 5.64 5.76
N GLY A 288 39.49 6.56 4.97
CA GLY A 288 40.09 7.88 4.73
C GLY A 288 39.01 8.94 4.63
N LYS A 289 38.68 9.58 5.75
CA LYS A 289 37.86 10.80 5.78
C LYS A 289 38.59 11.89 4.98
N LYS A 290 38.16 12.16 3.75
CA LYS A 290 38.38 13.45 3.06
C LYS A 290 37.06 13.93 2.46
N LYS A 291 36.58 15.07 2.96
CA LYS A 291 35.43 15.80 2.44
C LYS A 291 35.79 16.33 1.05
N GLY A 292 35.29 15.65 0.00
CA GLY A 292 35.39 16.11 -1.39
C GLY A 292 34.21 17.02 -1.79
N PRO A 293 34.37 17.82 -2.85
CA PRO A 293 33.50 18.96 -3.19
C PRO A 293 32.24 18.50 -3.94
N SER A 294 31.43 17.64 -3.32
CA SER A 294 30.12 17.25 -3.86
C SER A 294 28.96 18.01 -3.21
N ASN A 295 29.25 19.03 -2.39
CA ASN A 295 28.20 19.81 -1.72
C ASN A 295 27.71 21.02 -2.53
N ALA A 296 28.44 21.51 -3.54
CA ALA A 296 28.02 22.72 -4.27
C ALA A 296 26.76 22.49 -5.15
N ILE A 297 26.59 21.30 -5.72
CA ILE A 297 25.45 21.00 -6.61
C ILE A 297 24.21 20.58 -5.82
N THR A 298 24.38 19.94 -4.66
CA THR A 298 23.28 19.61 -3.74
C THR A 298 22.82 20.79 -2.89
N GLU A 299 23.71 21.76 -2.61
CA GLU A 299 23.33 23.03 -2.00
C GLU A 299 22.51 23.89 -2.97
N TYR A 300 22.80 23.86 -4.28
CA TYR A 300 21.98 24.56 -5.29
C TYR A 300 20.55 24.01 -5.40
N ALA A 301 20.38 22.69 -5.26
CA ALA A 301 19.07 22.04 -5.25
C ALA A 301 18.32 22.14 -3.90
N LYS A 302 19.03 22.40 -2.80
CA LYS A 302 18.44 22.75 -1.49
C LYS A 302 18.05 24.22 -1.43
N GLN A 303 18.84 25.12 -2.03
CA GLN A 303 18.50 26.52 -2.20
C GLN A 303 17.17 26.67 -2.97
N LEU A 304 16.95 25.90 -4.04
CA LEU A 304 15.65 25.89 -4.74
C LEU A 304 14.46 25.43 -3.89
N ARG A 305 14.67 24.73 -2.75
CA ARG A 305 13.59 24.33 -1.82
C ARG A 305 13.41 25.28 -0.64
N THR A 306 14.45 26.03 -0.26
CA THR A 306 14.35 27.01 0.83
C THR A 306 13.75 28.34 0.38
N LEU A 307 13.69 28.61 -0.93
CA LEU A 307 13.08 29.82 -1.52
C LEU A 307 11.56 29.98 -1.31
N SER A 308 10.90 29.07 -0.59
CA SER A 308 9.45 29.10 -0.30
C SER A 308 9.06 29.93 0.94
N HIS A 309 9.91 30.85 1.41
CA HIS A 309 9.54 31.79 2.46
C HIS A 309 9.87 33.24 2.10
N LYS A 310 8.82 34.06 2.19
CA LYS A 310 8.71 35.53 2.12
C LYS A 310 10.01 36.26 1.77
N GLY A 311 10.15 36.64 0.50
CA GLY A 311 11.14 37.63 0.03
C GLY A 311 12.30 37.10 -0.81
N MET A 312 12.55 35.78 -0.87
CA MET A 312 13.72 35.26 -1.59
C MET A 312 13.54 35.05 -3.11
N HIS A 313 12.32 35.11 -3.64
CA HIS A 313 12.08 34.98 -5.08
C HIS A 313 12.72 36.12 -5.89
N ARG A 314 12.78 37.35 -5.35
CA ARG A 314 13.44 38.50 -6.01
C ARG A 314 14.97 38.33 -6.10
N GLY A 315 15.59 37.70 -5.10
CA GLY A 315 17.02 37.38 -5.13
C GLY A 315 17.34 36.28 -6.16
N ALA A 316 16.48 35.27 -6.28
CA ALA A 316 16.63 34.21 -7.28
C ALA A 316 16.40 34.72 -8.72
N LEU A 317 15.46 35.66 -8.92
CA LEU A 317 15.26 36.32 -10.22
C LEU A 317 16.51 37.11 -10.65
N ARG A 318 17.14 37.87 -9.72
CA ARG A 318 18.42 38.57 -10.00
C ARG A 318 19.54 37.60 -10.39
N GLN A 319 19.63 36.44 -9.75
CA GLN A 319 20.61 35.41 -10.11
C GLN A 319 20.32 34.79 -11.49
N LEU A 320 19.05 34.69 -11.90
CA LEU A 320 18.69 34.25 -13.24
C LEU A 320 18.99 35.33 -14.29
N ASP A 321 18.79 36.62 -13.96
CA ASP A 321 19.19 37.74 -14.83
C ASP A 321 20.69 37.75 -15.09
N GLU A 322 21.49 37.59 -14.04
CA GLU A 322 22.95 37.49 -14.16
C GLU A 322 23.35 36.27 -15.02
N LYS A 323 22.69 35.12 -14.82
CA LYS A 323 22.94 33.93 -15.64
C LYS A 323 22.55 34.11 -17.10
N ILE A 324 21.43 34.77 -17.37
CA ILE A 324 20.99 35.09 -18.74
C ILE A 324 22.02 36.00 -19.40
N ALA A 325 22.45 37.06 -18.72
CA ALA A 325 23.46 38.00 -19.22
C ALA A 325 24.79 37.30 -19.54
N VAL A 326 25.30 36.47 -18.63
CA VAL A 326 26.54 35.70 -18.85
C VAL A 326 26.39 34.72 -20.02
N THR A 327 25.26 34.01 -20.12
CA THR A 327 25.04 33.07 -21.24
C THR A 327 24.86 33.78 -22.57
N GLN A 328 24.28 34.98 -22.58
CA GLN A 328 24.14 35.81 -23.78
C GLN A 328 25.52 36.32 -24.22
N GLN A 329 26.32 36.83 -23.28
CA GLN A 329 27.67 37.30 -23.57
C GLN A 329 28.56 36.17 -24.13
N SER A 330 28.53 34.98 -23.52
CA SER A 330 29.25 33.82 -24.05
C SER A 330 28.76 33.38 -25.43
N LEU A 331 27.48 33.56 -25.73
CA LEU A 331 26.93 33.27 -27.06
C LEU A 331 27.39 34.30 -28.09
N ASP A 332 27.41 35.58 -27.73
CA ASP A 332 27.87 36.66 -28.60
C ASP A 332 29.39 36.55 -28.85
N ASP A 333 30.18 36.17 -27.84
CA ASP A 333 31.62 35.91 -27.96
C ASP A 333 31.92 34.69 -28.85
N ALA A 334 31.08 33.65 -28.80
CA ALA A 334 31.18 32.49 -29.67
C ALA A 334 30.79 32.82 -31.12
N LEU A 335 29.74 33.63 -31.32
CA LEU A 335 29.30 34.08 -32.65
C LEU A 335 30.28 35.04 -33.31
N ASN A 336 31.01 35.84 -32.54
CA ASN A 336 32.05 36.75 -33.02
C ASN A 336 33.40 36.06 -33.29
N GLY A 337 33.49 34.73 -33.08
CA GLY A 337 34.71 33.96 -33.35
C GLY A 337 35.83 34.14 -32.32
N ASN A 338 35.56 34.77 -31.18
CA ASN A 338 36.56 35.04 -30.13
C ASN A 338 36.88 33.82 -29.25
N THR A 339 36.11 32.74 -29.36
CA THR A 339 36.30 31.51 -28.60
C THR A 339 36.25 30.30 -29.52
N GLN A 340 37.29 29.46 -29.49
CA GLN A 340 37.31 28.15 -30.18
C GLN A 340 36.83 27.06 -29.21
N ASP A 341 36.12 26.05 -29.73
CA ASP A 341 35.53 24.90 -29.00
C ASP A 341 34.29 25.15 -28.11
N VAL A 342 33.41 26.06 -28.50
CA VAL A 342 32.11 26.24 -27.81
C VAL A 342 30.94 25.84 -28.69
N ASP A 343 30.19 24.84 -28.23
CA ASP A 343 28.96 24.36 -28.86
C ASP A 343 27.84 25.43 -28.75
N ILE A 344 27.63 26.15 -29.85
CA ILE A 344 26.70 27.28 -29.98
C ILE A 344 25.25 26.85 -29.72
N GLU A 345 24.86 25.66 -30.19
CA GLU A 345 23.50 25.12 -30.02
C GLU A 345 23.19 24.87 -28.54
N LYS A 346 24.18 24.38 -27.80
CA LYS A 346 24.07 24.14 -26.37
C LYS A 346 23.95 25.43 -25.57
N LEU A 347 24.63 26.50 -25.97
CA LEU A 347 24.49 27.82 -25.36
C LEU A 347 23.10 28.43 -25.63
N GLN A 348 22.59 28.31 -26.86
CA GLN A 348 21.25 28.80 -27.23
C GLN A 348 20.14 28.05 -26.48
N SER A 349 20.23 26.72 -26.40
CA SER A 349 19.30 25.89 -25.62
C SER A 349 19.31 26.26 -24.13
N LYS A 350 20.50 26.56 -23.58
CA LYS A 350 20.67 26.96 -22.18
C LYS A 350 20.11 28.36 -21.93
N LEU A 351 20.30 29.29 -22.86
CA LEU A 351 19.73 30.64 -22.80
C LEU A 351 18.20 30.60 -22.82
N LEU A 352 17.62 29.83 -23.74
CA LEU A 352 16.17 29.64 -23.85
C LEU A 352 15.58 29.03 -22.57
N LEU A 353 16.23 28.00 -22.02
CA LEU A 353 15.82 27.41 -20.74
C LEU A 353 15.85 28.44 -19.60
N ASN A 354 16.91 29.24 -19.50
CA ASN A 354 17.04 30.26 -18.46
C ASN A 354 15.94 31.32 -18.56
N LYS A 355 15.65 31.83 -19.78
CA LYS A 355 14.55 32.79 -20.03
C LYS A 355 13.18 32.23 -19.62
N VAL A 356 12.87 30.98 -20.01
CA VAL A 356 11.60 30.33 -19.64
C VAL A 356 11.51 30.09 -18.14
N THR A 357 12.61 29.70 -17.47
CA THR A 357 12.61 29.52 -16.01
C THR A 357 12.43 30.83 -15.25
N LYS A 358 13.01 31.94 -15.75
CA LYS A 358 12.80 33.27 -15.19
C LYS A 358 11.32 33.66 -15.26
N TYR A 359 10.72 33.57 -16.45
CA TYR A 359 9.31 33.91 -16.66
C TYR A 359 8.36 33.09 -15.76
N LYS A 360 8.65 31.79 -15.61
CA LYS A 360 7.88 30.93 -14.70
C LYS A 360 7.98 31.38 -13.23
N MET A 361 9.14 31.87 -12.80
CA MET A 361 9.33 32.37 -11.44
C MET A 361 8.66 33.74 -11.25
N GLU A 362 8.62 34.59 -12.26
CA GLU A 362 7.88 35.86 -12.24
C GLU A 362 6.37 35.63 -12.09
N LEU A 363 5.80 34.70 -12.87
CA LEU A 363 4.41 34.29 -12.73
C LEU A 363 4.10 33.73 -11.35
N ALA A 364 5.00 32.96 -10.77
CA ALA A 364 4.84 32.43 -9.41
C ALA A 364 4.89 33.54 -8.34
N VAL A 365 5.70 34.58 -8.54
CA VAL A 365 5.73 35.75 -7.65
C VAL A 365 4.43 36.53 -7.75
N GLU A 366 3.97 36.81 -8.96
CA GLU A 366 2.72 37.53 -9.21
C GLU A 366 1.51 36.80 -8.59
N ALA A 367 1.43 35.48 -8.79
CA ALA A 367 0.49 34.58 -8.14
C ALA A 367 0.48 34.73 -6.61
N THR A 368 1.67 34.66 -5.99
CA THR A 368 1.78 34.79 -4.52
C THR A 368 1.43 36.19 -4.01
N GLU A 369 1.75 37.24 -4.77
CA GLU A 369 1.40 38.63 -4.44
C GLU A 369 -0.11 38.88 -4.59
N ALA A 370 -0.77 38.28 -5.59
CA ALA A 370 -2.22 38.33 -5.78
C ALA A 370 -2.97 37.57 -4.66
N ALA A 371 -2.56 36.35 -4.35
CA ALA A 371 -3.14 35.55 -3.26
C ALA A 371 -3.03 36.26 -1.89
N GLN A 372 -1.92 36.97 -1.64
CA GLN A 372 -1.73 37.78 -0.44
C GLN A 372 -2.66 39.00 -0.37
N LYS A 373 -2.90 39.68 -1.49
CA LYS A 373 -3.85 40.81 -1.56
C LYS A 373 -5.30 40.38 -1.34
N GLU A 374 -5.65 39.17 -1.76
CA GLU A 374 -7.00 38.61 -1.65
C GLU A 374 -7.26 37.83 -0.35
N GLY A 375 -6.27 37.70 0.54
CA GLY A 375 -6.40 36.94 1.80
C GLY A 375 -6.62 35.43 1.62
N ARG A 376 -6.30 34.89 0.44
CA ARG A 376 -6.38 33.44 0.11
C ARG A 376 -5.13 32.70 0.58
N SER A 377 -5.23 31.38 0.76
CA SER A 377 -4.09 30.54 1.15
C SER A 377 -2.97 30.66 0.11
N THR A 378 -1.73 30.85 0.57
CA THR A 378 -0.53 30.93 -0.28
C THR A 378 -0.04 29.57 -0.80
N ASP A 379 -0.88 28.53 -0.74
CA ASP A 379 -0.55 27.20 -1.21
C ASP A 379 -0.52 27.17 -2.75
N LEU A 380 0.68 27.30 -3.32
CA LEU A 380 1.04 27.25 -4.76
C LEU A 380 0.56 26.01 -5.55
N LYS A 381 -0.14 25.06 -4.91
CA LYS A 381 -0.61 23.82 -5.53
C LYS A 381 -1.83 24.03 -6.44
N ASP A 382 -2.61 25.08 -6.20
CA ASP A 382 -3.84 25.32 -6.94
C ASP A 382 -3.60 26.19 -8.19
N GLU A 383 -2.53 27.00 -8.21
CA GLU A 383 -2.17 27.89 -9.34
C GLU A 383 -1.07 27.32 -10.26
N THR A 384 -0.51 26.16 -9.91
CA THR A 384 0.55 25.49 -10.68
C THR A 384 0.17 25.04 -12.11
N PRO A 385 -1.09 24.71 -12.44
CA PRO A 385 -1.50 24.39 -13.82
C PRO A 385 -1.35 25.61 -14.74
N GLY A 386 -2.04 26.71 -14.43
CA GLY A 386 -2.03 27.92 -15.26
C GLY A 386 -0.63 28.55 -15.44
N ILE A 387 0.24 28.45 -14.43
CA ILE A 387 1.65 28.88 -14.54
C ILE A 387 2.42 28.01 -15.55
N ARG A 388 2.10 26.72 -15.64
CA ARG A 388 2.76 25.79 -16.58
C ARG A 388 2.32 26.05 -18.01
N VAL A 389 1.04 26.31 -18.26
CA VAL A 389 0.54 26.69 -19.59
C VAL A 389 1.18 28.01 -20.05
N LYS A 390 1.10 29.07 -19.24
CA LYS A 390 1.69 30.38 -19.60
C LYS A 390 3.20 30.30 -19.85
N ALA A 391 3.94 29.52 -19.04
CA ALA A 391 5.37 29.33 -19.28
C ALA A 391 5.68 28.58 -20.59
N GLN A 392 4.81 27.66 -21.00
CA GLN A 392 4.94 26.96 -22.27
C GLN A 392 4.57 27.87 -23.46
N GLU A 393 3.56 28.75 -23.31
CA GLU A 393 3.23 29.77 -24.31
C GLU A 393 4.39 30.72 -24.56
N TYR A 394 5.02 31.21 -23.48
CA TYR A 394 6.22 32.06 -23.59
C TYR A 394 7.39 31.35 -24.26
N LYS A 395 7.57 30.04 -24.02
CA LYS A 395 8.57 29.24 -24.74
C LYS A 395 8.29 29.17 -26.24
N VAL A 396 7.03 28.99 -26.64
CA VAL A 396 6.63 29.01 -28.06
C VAL A 396 6.92 30.38 -28.67
N GLN A 397 6.59 31.47 -27.99
CA GLN A 397 6.89 32.83 -28.47
C GLN A 397 8.38 33.08 -28.70
N LEU A 398 9.25 32.66 -27.77
CA LEU A 398 10.70 32.77 -27.93
C LEU A 398 11.20 31.97 -29.13
N LEU A 399 10.70 30.74 -29.33
CA LEU A 399 11.07 29.92 -30.48
C LEU A 399 10.59 30.52 -31.80
N GLN A 400 9.40 31.14 -31.85
CA GLN A 400 8.92 31.85 -33.04
C GLN A 400 9.84 33.01 -33.41
N GLN A 401 10.24 33.80 -32.41
CA GLN A 401 11.18 34.90 -32.61
C GLN A 401 12.56 34.40 -33.07
N ASP A 402 13.01 33.25 -32.58
CA ASP A 402 14.27 32.63 -33.02
C ASP A 402 14.19 32.09 -34.46
N VAL A 403 13.04 31.58 -34.91
CA VAL A 403 12.81 31.23 -36.33
C VAL A 403 12.89 32.49 -37.21
N GLU A 404 12.20 33.57 -36.82
CA GLU A 404 12.23 34.84 -37.56
C GLU A 404 13.66 35.41 -37.67
N ASN A 405 14.41 35.37 -36.57
CA ASN A 405 15.81 35.83 -36.56
C ASN A 405 16.74 34.94 -37.38
N ALA A 406 16.50 33.62 -37.43
CA ALA A 406 17.28 32.69 -38.25
C ALA A 406 16.95 32.85 -39.75
N GLN A 407 15.68 33.08 -40.09
CA GLN A 407 15.24 33.39 -41.45
C GLN A 407 15.84 34.72 -41.94
N GLN A 408 15.92 35.75 -41.10
CA GLN A 408 16.57 37.03 -41.44
C GLN A 408 18.08 36.92 -41.69
N ARG A 409 18.71 35.84 -41.21
CA ARG A 409 20.14 35.56 -41.38
C ARG A 409 20.44 34.58 -42.52
N ASP A 410 19.41 34.10 -43.23
CA ASP A 410 19.50 33.06 -44.26
C ASP A 410 20.14 31.74 -43.79
N ASP A 411 20.08 31.42 -42.48
CA ASP A 411 20.63 30.19 -41.89
C ASP A 411 19.64 29.02 -42.03
N LEU A 412 19.59 28.39 -43.20
CA LEU A 412 18.62 27.31 -43.53
C LEU A 412 18.63 26.14 -42.53
N GLU A 413 19.80 25.59 -42.19
CA GLU A 413 19.91 24.47 -41.24
C GLU A 413 19.35 24.81 -39.86
N ARG A 414 19.52 26.07 -39.45
CA ARG A 414 19.03 26.55 -38.16
C ARG A 414 17.52 26.79 -38.17
N THR A 415 16.97 27.27 -39.28
CA THR A 415 15.52 27.43 -39.41
C THR A 415 14.80 26.09 -39.24
N GLU A 416 15.29 25.03 -39.88
CA GLU A 416 14.71 23.68 -39.77
C GLU A 416 14.76 23.15 -38.33
N GLN A 417 15.92 23.26 -37.66
CA GLN A 417 16.06 22.82 -36.27
C GLN A 417 15.15 23.57 -35.29
N VAL A 418 15.03 24.89 -35.44
CA VAL A 418 14.18 25.70 -34.54
C VAL A 418 12.70 25.46 -34.84
N GLU A 419 12.32 25.20 -36.10
CA GLU A 419 10.98 24.80 -36.49
C GLU A 419 10.56 23.44 -35.92
N ASP A 420 11.47 22.48 -35.83
CA ASP A 420 11.25 21.20 -35.14
C ASP A 420 11.05 21.37 -33.63
N MET A 421 11.86 22.23 -33.00
CA MET A 421 11.65 22.58 -31.59
C MET A 421 10.34 23.33 -31.36
N LEU A 422 9.95 24.19 -32.30
CA LEU A 422 8.70 24.94 -32.28
C LEU A 422 7.50 24.00 -32.40
N SER A 423 7.52 23.06 -33.35
CA SER A 423 6.44 22.08 -33.57
C SER A 423 6.24 21.20 -32.33
N SER A 424 7.34 20.69 -31.75
CA SER A 424 7.33 19.94 -30.49
C SER A 424 6.80 20.76 -29.30
N ALA A 425 7.17 22.04 -29.23
CA ALA A 425 6.69 22.95 -28.18
C ALA A 425 5.20 23.30 -28.32
N LYS A 426 4.69 23.48 -29.56
CA LYS A 426 3.27 23.69 -29.87
C LYS A 426 2.43 22.47 -29.53
N ASN A 427 2.87 21.28 -29.93
CA ASN A 427 2.20 20.01 -29.58
C ASN A 427 2.12 19.82 -28.06
N SER A 428 3.21 20.15 -27.35
CA SER A 428 3.25 20.12 -25.89
C SER A 428 2.31 21.15 -25.25
N LEU A 429 2.15 22.33 -25.86
CA LEU A 429 1.24 23.36 -25.40
C LEU A 429 -0.23 22.96 -25.61
N GLU A 430 -0.58 22.44 -26.78
CA GLU A 430 -1.92 21.92 -27.07
C GLU A 430 -2.30 20.78 -26.13
N PHE A 431 -1.34 19.88 -25.86
CA PHE A 431 -1.53 18.84 -24.85
C PHE A 431 -1.81 19.44 -23.47
N LEU A 432 -1.04 20.42 -23.00
CA LEU A 432 -1.27 21.05 -21.70
C LEU A 432 -2.62 21.79 -21.63
N LYS A 433 -3.02 22.48 -22.70
CA LYS A 433 -4.34 23.12 -22.81
C LYS A 433 -5.47 22.11 -22.79
N SER A 434 -5.30 20.95 -23.45
CA SER A 434 -6.28 19.86 -23.40
C SER A 434 -6.40 19.26 -22.00
N VAL A 435 -5.30 19.07 -21.28
CA VAL A 435 -5.32 18.51 -19.92
C VAL A 435 -5.95 19.46 -18.91
N GLU A 436 -5.83 20.78 -19.11
CA GLU A 436 -6.43 21.78 -18.23
C GLU A 436 -7.88 22.15 -18.60
N GLY A 437 -8.31 21.87 -19.83
CA GLY A 437 -9.65 22.19 -20.32
C GLY A 437 -10.67 21.03 -20.31
N LEU A 438 -10.25 19.79 -20.04
CA LEU A 438 -11.14 18.62 -20.12
C LEU A 438 -11.83 18.34 -18.78
N SER A 439 -13.15 18.16 -18.85
CA SER A 439 -13.88 17.47 -17.80
C SER A 439 -13.45 16.00 -17.74
N GLU A 440 -13.50 15.39 -16.56
CA GLU A 440 -12.99 14.03 -16.30
C GLU A 440 -13.65 12.94 -17.17
N GLU A 441 -14.81 13.23 -17.75
CA GLU A 441 -15.57 12.35 -18.64
C GLU A 441 -15.04 12.30 -20.08
N GLU A 442 -14.50 13.41 -20.59
CA GLU A 442 -13.97 13.48 -21.95
C GLU A 442 -12.61 12.79 -22.05
N PHE A 443 -11.83 12.81 -20.97
CA PHE A 443 -10.58 12.05 -20.84
C PHE A 443 -10.82 10.53 -20.98
N GLN A 444 -11.94 10.02 -20.46
CA GLN A 444 -12.28 8.60 -20.57
C GLN A 444 -12.71 8.21 -22.00
N ARG A 445 -13.35 9.10 -22.76
CA ARG A 445 -13.75 8.84 -24.15
C ARG A 445 -12.57 8.80 -25.11
N VAL A 446 -11.57 9.66 -24.92
CA VAL A 446 -10.33 9.65 -25.71
C VAL A 446 -9.49 8.39 -25.40
N GLU A 447 -9.52 7.92 -24.16
CA GLU A 447 -8.87 6.67 -23.77
C GLU A 447 -9.59 5.42 -24.34
N GLN A 448 -10.91 5.45 -24.44
CA GLN A 448 -11.69 4.37 -25.07
C GLN A 448 -11.50 4.31 -26.58
N THR A 449 -11.44 5.45 -27.27
CA THR A 449 -11.24 5.50 -28.74
C THR A 449 -9.83 5.07 -29.15
N SER A 450 -8.82 5.36 -28.33
CA SER A 450 -7.45 4.85 -28.53
C SER A 450 -7.33 3.35 -28.31
N ARG A 451 -8.10 2.77 -27.37
CA ARG A 451 -8.19 1.30 -27.17
C ARG A 451 -8.91 0.59 -28.32
N GLN A 452 -9.92 1.21 -28.92
CA GLN A 452 -10.61 0.64 -30.08
C GLN A 452 -9.71 0.59 -31.32
N ARG A 453 -8.84 1.60 -31.53
CA ARG A 453 -7.88 1.59 -32.65
C ARG A 453 -6.81 0.50 -32.55
N THR A 454 -6.39 0.15 -31.33
CA THR A 454 -5.41 -0.94 -31.11
C THR A 454 -6.05 -2.32 -31.19
N ALA A 455 -7.33 -2.45 -30.86
CA ALA A 455 -8.06 -3.71 -30.97
C ALA A 455 -8.36 -4.09 -32.45
N SER A 456 -8.68 -3.09 -33.29
CA SER A 456 -8.93 -3.34 -34.72
C SER A 456 -7.68 -3.72 -35.51
N THR A 457 -6.48 -3.34 -35.03
CA THR A 457 -5.20 -3.75 -35.64
C THR A 457 -4.78 -5.16 -35.22
N GLU A 458 -5.24 -5.67 -34.07
CA GLU A 458 -4.99 -7.04 -33.64
C GLU A 458 -5.95 -8.05 -34.31
N GLU A 459 -7.19 -7.66 -34.64
CA GLU A 459 -8.11 -8.52 -35.41
C GLU A 459 -7.65 -8.74 -36.86
N GLU A 460 -7.02 -7.75 -37.51
CA GLU A 460 -6.50 -7.88 -38.88
C GLU A 460 -5.30 -8.84 -39.00
N LEU A 461 -4.50 -8.97 -37.93
CA LEU A 461 -3.35 -9.90 -37.88
C LEU A 461 -3.75 -11.35 -37.61
N SER A 462 -4.96 -11.59 -37.09
CA SER A 462 -5.45 -12.94 -36.76
C SER A 462 -6.08 -13.69 -37.96
N ARG A 463 -6.32 -13.02 -39.09
CA ARG A 463 -6.99 -13.59 -40.27
C ARG A 463 -6.05 -14.24 -41.30
N THR A 464 -4.74 -14.18 -41.12
CA THR A 464 -3.77 -14.67 -42.13
C THR A 464 -3.13 -16.03 -41.85
N GLU A 465 -3.49 -16.73 -40.77
CA GLU A 465 -2.91 -18.05 -40.45
C GLU A 465 -3.97 -19.15 -40.35
N THR A 466 -4.59 -19.55 -41.46
CA THR A 466 -5.35 -20.83 -41.55
C THR A 466 -5.31 -21.41 -42.97
N ALA A 467 -4.33 -22.30 -43.23
CA ALA A 467 -4.22 -23.25 -44.34
C ALA A 467 -2.79 -23.85 -44.23
N GLU A 468 -2.48 -25.15 -44.12
CA GLU A 468 -3.09 -26.41 -44.54
C GLU A 468 -2.58 -27.57 -43.63
N LYS A 469 -3.38 -28.62 -43.53
CA LYS A 469 -2.94 -30.00 -43.19
C LYS A 469 -3.07 -30.84 -44.47
N PRO A 470 -2.27 -31.90 -44.65
CA PRO A 470 -2.92 -33.21 -44.68
C PRO A 470 -2.18 -34.35 -43.95
N THR A 471 -3.05 -35.23 -43.45
CA THR A 471 -2.99 -36.62 -42.96
C THR A 471 -2.34 -37.58 -43.98
N GLU A 472 -1.73 -38.77 -43.72
CA GLU A 472 -2.06 -39.95 -42.87
C GLU A 472 -0.86 -40.98 -42.87
N PRO A 473 -0.92 -42.18 -42.22
CA PRO A 473 0.18 -42.86 -41.53
C PRO A 473 0.80 -44.09 -42.25
N LYS A 474 2.02 -44.51 -41.85
CA LYS A 474 2.54 -45.87 -42.07
C LYS A 474 3.46 -46.38 -40.96
N THR A 475 3.02 -47.49 -40.38
CA THR A 475 3.71 -48.77 -40.08
C THR A 475 5.16 -48.80 -39.57
N ALA A 476 5.31 -49.54 -38.48
CA ALA A 476 6.56 -49.99 -37.87
C ALA A 476 7.45 -50.80 -38.81
N GLU A 477 8.77 -50.58 -38.74
CA GLU A 477 9.85 -51.58 -38.79
C GLU A 477 11.22 -50.87 -38.71
N GLY A 478 12.17 -51.49 -37.98
CA GLY A 478 13.60 -51.35 -38.28
C GLY A 478 14.38 -50.27 -37.54
N GLU A 479 15.08 -50.71 -36.49
CA GLU A 479 16.47 -50.37 -36.19
C GLU A 479 17.21 -49.51 -37.25
N GLN A 480 17.58 -48.29 -36.85
CA GLN A 480 18.93 -47.75 -37.01
C GLN A 480 19.07 -46.54 -36.10
N ALA A 481 19.97 -46.64 -35.13
CA ALA A 481 20.38 -45.53 -34.28
C ALA A 481 21.11 -44.49 -35.14
N GLU A 482 20.41 -43.41 -35.50
CA GLU A 482 21.05 -42.17 -35.91
C GLU A 482 21.87 -41.62 -34.73
N PRO A 483 23.08 -41.08 -34.99
CA PRO A 483 23.87 -40.44 -33.96
C PRO A 483 23.08 -39.24 -33.42
N GLN A 484 22.62 -39.35 -32.17
CA GLN A 484 22.00 -38.26 -31.43
C GLN A 484 22.92 -37.04 -31.51
N GLN A 485 22.47 -35.98 -32.17
CA GLN A 485 23.12 -34.68 -32.08
C GLN A 485 23.24 -34.32 -30.59
N PRO A 486 24.38 -33.79 -30.14
CA PRO A 486 24.57 -33.43 -28.74
C PRO A 486 23.48 -32.43 -28.35
N VAL A 487 22.58 -32.83 -27.46
CA VAL A 487 21.53 -31.97 -26.93
C VAL A 487 22.24 -30.78 -26.27
N GLU A 488 22.08 -29.59 -26.84
CA GLU A 488 22.69 -28.40 -26.28
C GLU A 488 22.17 -28.20 -24.84
N PRO A 489 23.06 -27.96 -23.87
CA PRO A 489 22.65 -27.75 -22.49
C PRO A 489 21.74 -26.52 -22.40
N ASP A 490 20.64 -26.63 -21.64
CA ASP A 490 19.76 -25.48 -21.38
C ASP A 490 20.48 -24.45 -20.48
N TRP A 491 21.15 -23.50 -21.14
CA TRP A 491 21.95 -22.47 -20.47
C TRP A 491 21.13 -21.56 -19.55
N MET A 492 19.80 -21.45 -19.76
CA MET A 492 18.94 -20.62 -18.93
C MET A 492 18.79 -21.15 -17.50
N THR A 493 18.79 -22.47 -17.34
CA THR A 493 18.65 -23.14 -16.04
C THR A 493 19.99 -23.46 -15.40
N LEU A 494 21.02 -23.73 -16.21
CA LEU A 494 22.33 -24.18 -15.72
C LEU A 494 23.26 -23.04 -15.28
N LEU A 495 23.18 -21.86 -15.91
CA LEU A 495 24.05 -20.75 -15.54
C LEU A 495 23.52 -20.01 -14.30
N PRO A 496 24.41 -19.57 -13.38
CA PRO A 496 24.06 -18.65 -12.30
C PRO A 496 23.84 -17.22 -12.82
N SER A 497 23.19 -16.36 -12.03
CA SER A 497 23.09 -14.93 -12.33
C SER A 497 24.37 -14.18 -12.00
N PHE A 498 24.64 -13.08 -12.71
CA PHE A 498 25.75 -12.19 -12.33
C PHE A 498 25.60 -11.74 -10.87
N PRO A 499 26.73 -11.55 -10.15
CA PRO A 499 26.68 -11.01 -8.81
C PRO A 499 26.00 -9.63 -8.82
N SER A 500 25.07 -9.44 -7.88
CA SER A 500 24.33 -8.18 -7.77
C SER A 500 25.29 -7.02 -7.54
N ARG A 501 25.16 -5.95 -8.33
CA ARG A 501 25.93 -4.71 -8.09
C ARG A 501 25.52 -4.11 -6.76
N ASP A 502 26.51 -3.67 -5.98
CA ASP A 502 26.27 -2.99 -4.72
C ASP A 502 25.25 -1.85 -4.89
N PRO A 503 24.11 -1.90 -4.17
CA PRO A 503 23.01 -0.98 -4.37
C PRO A 503 23.36 0.47 -3.99
N SER A 504 24.45 0.68 -3.26
CA SER A 504 25.05 1.96 -2.87
C SER A 504 25.70 2.69 -4.05
N HIS A 505 26.27 1.95 -5.00
CA HIS A 505 26.97 2.50 -6.17
C HIS A 505 26.03 2.80 -7.35
N ILE A 506 24.76 2.38 -7.26
CA ILE A 506 23.74 2.64 -8.30
C ILE A 506 23.12 4.04 -8.08
N PRO A 507 23.15 4.94 -9.09
CA PRO A 507 22.52 6.25 -8.99
C PRO A 507 21.05 6.18 -8.56
N LYS A 508 20.64 7.01 -7.59
CA LYS A 508 19.30 6.97 -6.96
C LYS A 508 18.14 7.17 -7.95
N ARG A 509 18.39 7.79 -9.11
CA ARG A 509 17.41 8.16 -10.14
C ARG A 509 17.79 7.65 -11.55
N GLY A 510 18.70 6.68 -11.66
CA GLY A 510 19.10 6.13 -12.96
C GLY A 510 18.08 5.13 -13.53
N PRO A 511 18.10 4.88 -14.86
CA PRO A 511 17.21 3.93 -15.53
C PRO A 511 17.33 2.52 -14.95
N LEU A 512 18.55 2.06 -14.66
CA LEU A 512 18.81 0.77 -14.01
C LEU A 512 18.13 0.65 -12.64
N LYS A 513 18.12 1.73 -11.84
CA LYS A 513 17.43 1.71 -10.53
C LYS A 513 15.92 1.66 -10.69
N GLN A 514 15.37 2.27 -11.74
CA GLN A 514 13.95 2.22 -12.04
C GLN A 514 13.53 0.84 -12.54
N GLN A 515 14.33 0.22 -13.40
CA GLN A 515 14.13 -1.15 -13.86
C GLN A 515 14.18 -2.14 -12.68
N LEU A 516 15.24 -2.10 -11.86
CA LEU A 516 15.33 -2.92 -10.65
C LEU A 516 14.15 -2.70 -9.68
N ARG A 517 13.62 -1.47 -9.60
CA ARG A 517 12.43 -1.19 -8.78
C ARG A 517 11.16 -1.82 -9.35
N ARG A 518 11.01 -1.87 -10.67
CA ARG A 518 9.87 -2.49 -11.35
C ARG A 518 9.92 -4.01 -11.20
N LEU A 519 11.07 -4.61 -11.49
CA LEU A 519 11.30 -6.06 -11.34
C LEU A 519 11.13 -6.54 -9.90
N ASN A 520 11.60 -5.73 -8.94
CA ASN A 520 11.48 -6.04 -7.52
C ASN A 520 10.18 -5.51 -6.90
N ALA A 521 9.23 -4.97 -7.68
CA ALA A 521 7.91 -4.63 -7.13
C ALA A 521 7.20 -5.93 -6.73
N PRO A 522 6.46 -5.95 -5.60
CA PRO A 522 5.77 -7.16 -5.15
C PRO A 522 4.72 -7.56 -6.20
N VAL A 523 4.78 -8.79 -6.68
CA VAL A 523 3.63 -9.42 -7.36
C VAL A 523 2.70 -9.83 -6.24
N PHE A 524 1.47 -9.34 -6.29
CA PHE A 524 0.46 -9.71 -5.31
C PHE A 524 -0.03 -11.11 -5.65
N SER A 525 -0.17 -11.96 -4.65
CA SER A 525 -0.75 -13.30 -4.81
C SER A 525 -1.68 -13.56 -3.62
N THR A 526 -2.77 -14.25 -3.87
CA THR A 526 -3.72 -14.68 -2.84
C THR A 526 -3.31 -16.03 -2.21
N GLU A 527 -2.32 -16.71 -2.79
CA GLU A 527 -1.85 -18.00 -2.31
C GLU A 527 -1.20 -17.91 -0.92
N GLY A 528 -1.63 -18.81 -0.03
CA GLY A 528 -1.09 -18.91 1.33
C GLY A 528 -1.54 -17.80 2.29
N ILE A 529 -2.54 -16.99 1.89
CA ILE A 529 -3.19 -16.04 2.79
C ILE A 529 -4.15 -16.78 3.73
N LYS A 530 -4.07 -16.45 5.02
CA LYS A 530 -4.96 -16.98 6.06
C LYS A 530 -5.61 -15.85 6.83
N VAL A 531 -6.91 -15.94 7.07
CA VAL A 531 -7.64 -15.00 7.94
C VAL A 531 -8.13 -15.75 9.16
N GLN A 532 -7.62 -15.37 10.33
CA GLN A 532 -8.07 -15.90 11.61
C GLN A 532 -9.16 -15.02 12.19
N TRP A 533 -10.35 -15.58 12.43
CA TRP A 533 -11.53 -14.86 12.91
C TRP A 533 -11.83 -15.12 14.38
N SER A 534 -12.25 -14.10 15.12
CA SER A 534 -12.81 -14.30 16.47
C SER A 534 -14.15 -15.03 16.43
N ASN A 535 -14.99 -14.70 15.44
CA ASN A 535 -16.23 -15.40 15.12
C ASN A 535 -16.24 -15.75 13.62
N LEU A 536 -16.36 -17.05 13.30
CA LEU A 536 -16.33 -17.53 11.91
C LEU A 536 -17.55 -17.09 11.10
N LEU A 537 -18.69 -16.82 11.74
CA LEU A 537 -19.89 -16.32 11.05
C LEU A 537 -19.68 -14.93 10.47
N ASP A 538 -18.68 -14.19 10.96
CA ASP A 538 -18.37 -12.87 10.42
C ASP A 538 -17.83 -12.97 8.98
N VAL A 539 -17.43 -14.15 8.48
CA VAL A 539 -17.01 -14.36 7.08
C VAL A 539 -18.13 -14.00 6.08
N GLU A 540 -19.38 -14.19 6.45
CA GLU A 540 -20.57 -14.00 5.59
C GLU A 540 -20.87 -12.54 5.27
N TYR A 541 -20.27 -11.58 5.99
CA TYR A 541 -20.48 -10.16 5.72
C TYR A 541 -19.83 -9.68 4.41
N ALA A 542 -18.89 -10.45 3.85
CA ALA A 542 -18.33 -10.19 2.53
C ALA A 542 -19.11 -10.97 1.46
N ALA A 543 -19.41 -10.30 0.35
CA ALA A 543 -20.16 -10.90 -0.76
C ALA A 543 -19.37 -11.99 -1.50
N GLN A 544 -18.06 -11.80 -1.62
CA GLN A 544 -17.17 -12.73 -2.31
C GLN A 544 -15.78 -12.69 -1.66
N TRP A 545 -15.09 -13.83 -1.66
CA TRP A 545 -13.70 -13.97 -1.26
C TRP A 545 -12.89 -14.58 -2.41
N PRO A 546 -11.57 -14.27 -2.51
CA PRO A 546 -10.66 -15.03 -3.37
C PRO A 546 -10.64 -16.51 -3.00
N GLU A 547 -10.56 -17.41 -3.99
CA GLU A 547 -10.61 -18.86 -3.78
C GLU A 547 -9.45 -19.38 -2.91
N ASN A 548 -8.29 -18.73 -3.00
CA ASN A 548 -7.07 -19.14 -2.30
C ASN A 548 -6.98 -18.67 -0.84
N VAL A 549 -7.96 -17.91 -0.35
CA VAL A 549 -7.95 -17.38 1.02
C VAL A 549 -8.51 -18.43 1.98
N SER A 550 -7.69 -18.85 2.95
CA SER A 550 -8.12 -19.78 3.99
C SER A 550 -8.69 -19.04 5.20
N HIS A 551 -9.81 -19.52 5.73
CA HIS A 551 -10.44 -18.97 6.92
C HIS A 551 -10.27 -19.92 8.10
N GLU A 552 -9.68 -19.41 9.18
CA GLU A 552 -9.36 -20.18 10.39
C GLU A 552 -10.03 -19.55 11.61
N ARG A 553 -10.28 -20.35 12.65
CA ARG A 553 -10.74 -19.84 13.94
C ARG A 553 -9.54 -19.30 14.72
N MET A 554 -9.61 -18.07 15.21
CA MET A 554 -8.55 -17.44 16.01
C MET A 554 -8.41 -18.06 17.41
N GLY A 555 -9.45 -18.74 17.89
CA GLY A 555 -9.55 -19.24 19.26
C GLY A 555 -9.94 -18.15 20.27
N TRP A 556 -10.01 -18.53 21.55
CA TRP A 556 -10.41 -17.61 22.61
C TRP A 556 -9.27 -16.67 23.01
N THR A 557 -9.46 -15.37 22.76
CA THR A 557 -8.54 -14.33 23.18
C THR A 557 -9.28 -13.20 23.91
N ARG A 558 -8.63 -12.57 24.90
CA ARG A 558 -9.23 -11.43 25.64
C ARG A 558 -8.82 -10.09 25.03
N TYR A 559 -7.55 -9.74 25.16
CA TYR A 559 -7.04 -8.37 24.88
C TYR A 559 -5.85 -8.35 23.92
N GLN A 560 -5.28 -9.51 23.61
CA GLN A 560 -4.15 -9.65 22.69
C GLN A 560 -4.51 -10.73 21.68
N ALA A 561 -4.29 -10.43 20.40
CA ALA A 561 -4.41 -11.42 19.35
C ALA A 561 -3.43 -12.59 19.62
N PRO A 562 -3.76 -13.82 19.19
CA PRO A 562 -2.88 -14.97 19.39
C PRO A 562 -1.59 -14.79 18.58
N LYS A 563 -0.57 -15.59 18.88
CA LYS A 563 0.59 -15.63 18.00
C LYS A 563 0.19 -16.34 16.71
N PRO A 564 0.57 -15.81 15.55
CA PRO A 564 0.16 -16.36 14.26
C PRO A 564 0.66 -17.79 13.98
N GLN A 565 1.69 -18.27 14.69
CA GLN A 565 2.20 -19.64 14.58
C GLN A 565 1.54 -20.64 15.55
N ASP A 566 0.76 -20.15 16.52
CA ASP A 566 0.12 -21.01 17.53
C ASP A 566 -1.21 -21.58 16.97
N THR A 567 -1.14 -22.58 16.09
CA THR A 567 -2.33 -23.30 15.59
C THR A 567 -3.09 -23.99 16.73
N SER A 568 -2.39 -24.41 17.79
CA SER A 568 -2.98 -24.99 19.00
C SER A 568 -3.96 -24.07 19.76
N ALA A 569 -3.93 -22.75 19.49
CA ALA A 569 -4.88 -21.82 20.09
C ALA A 569 -6.29 -21.93 19.48
N ALA A 570 -6.38 -22.35 18.21
CA ALA A 570 -7.64 -22.53 17.49
C ALA A 570 -8.47 -23.71 18.05
N ASP A 571 -7.79 -24.76 18.52
CA ASP A 571 -8.39 -26.00 19.04
C ASP A 571 -8.87 -25.89 20.50
N LEU A 572 -8.48 -24.83 21.21
CA LEU A 572 -8.87 -24.64 22.61
C LEU A 572 -10.26 -23.99 22.68
N ASP A 573 -11.26 -24.82 22.95
CA ASP A 573 -12.60 -24.36 23.35
C ASP A 573 -12.56 -23.66 24.73
N ILE A 574 -13.66 -22.99 25.11
CA ILE A 574 -13.82 -22.24 26.38
C ILE A 574 -13.33 -23.05 27.58
N SER A 575 -13.58 -24.37 27.57
CA SER A 575 -13.18 -25.33 28.59
C SER A 575 -11.66 -25.50 28.67
N GLY A 576 -10.99 -25.74 27.53
CA GLY A 576 -9.54 -25.89 27.44
C GLY A 576 -8.77 -24.61 27.79
N PHE A 577 -9.30 -23.44 27.39
CA PHE A 577 -8.72 -22.14 27.74
C PHE A 577 -8.81 -21.86 29.24
N LYS A 578 -9.98 -22.11 29.86
CA LYS A 578 -10.16 -21.97 31.31
C LYS A 578 -9.25 -22.94 32.08
N GLN A 579 -9.12 -24.18 31.61
CA GLN A 579 -8.28 -25.20 32.24
C GLN A 579 -6.78 -24.84 32.22
N LYS A 580 -6.28 -24.27 31.11
CA LYS A 580 -4.88 -23.80 30.98
C LYS A 580 -4.60 -22.59 31.88
N GLN A 581 -5.57 -21.67 32.00
CA GLN A 581 -5.51 -20.58 32.98
C GLN A 581 -5.50 -21.07 34.43
N TRP A 582 -6.28 -22.11 34.74
CA TRP A 582 -6.36 -22.66 36.08
C TRP A 582 -5.07 -23.40 36.48
N ARG A 583 -4.47 -24.17 35.56
CA ARG A 583 -3.16 -24.82 35.78
C ARG A 583 -2.04 -23.82 36.06
N ASN A 584 -2.03 -22.68 35.36
CA ASN A 584 -1.03 -21.64 35.59
C ASN A 584 -1.30 -20.83 36.88
N ARG A 585 -2.54 -20.77 37.36
CA ARG A 585 -2.88 -20.15 38.65
C ARG A 585 -2.50 -21.03 39.83
N SER A 586 -2.70 -22.34 39.75
CA SER A 586 -2.34 -23.27 40.84
C SER A 586 -0.84 -23.36 41.09
N ALA A 587 0.00 -23.16 40.07
CA ALA A 587 1.46 -23.16 40.21
C ALA A 587 2.01 -21.97 41.04
N ASN A 588 1.26 -20.86 41.12
CA ASN A 588 1.63 -19.67 41.89
C ASN A 588 0.96 -19.60 43.27
N TRP A 589 0.18 -20.61 43.64
CA TRP A 589 -0.64 -20.66 44.86
C TRP A 589 -0.28 -21.83 45.79
N VAL A 590 0.79 -22.57 45.52
CA VAL A 590 1.34 -23.54 46.47
C VAL A 590 2.23 -22.76 47.45
N PRO A 591 1.85 -22.63 48.74
CA PRO A 591 2.74 -22.07 49.74
C PRO A 591 3.97 -22.97 49.85
N ALA A 592 5.14 -22.39 50.12
CA ALA A 592 6.35 -23.16 50.36
C ALA A 592 6.12 -24.17 51.50
N PRO A 593 6.73 -25.38 51.48
CA PRO A 593 6.31 -26.50 52.32
C PRO A 593 6.55 -26.33 53.84
N GLU A 594 7.11 -25.22 54.29
CA GLU A 594 7.57 -25.05 55.68
C GLU A 594 6.50 -24.51 56.64
N GLU A 595 5.33 -24.09 56.15
CA GLU A 595 4.25 -23.53 57.02
C GLU A 595 2.96 -24.40 57.08
N ALA A 596 3.00 -25.64 56.61
CA ALA A 596 1.81 -26.52 56.56
C ALA A 596 1.47 -27.25 57.87
N GLY A 597 2.20 -26.99 58.96
CA GLY A 597 2.08 -27.76 60.21
C GLY A 597 0.98 -27.28 61.18
N GLN A 598 0.50 -26.04 61.07
CA GLN A 598 -0.35 -25.44 62.12
C GLN A 598 -1.73 -24.96 61.63
N GLU A 599 -1.95 -24.69 60.34
CA GLU A 599 -3.27 -24.24 59.81
C GLU A 599 -4.24 -25.38 59.45
N ALA A 600 -3.80 -26.65 59.48
CA ALA A 600 -4.66 -27.78 59.10
C ALA A 600 -5.79 -28.09 60.11
N GLY A 601 -5.69 -27.60 61.35
CA GLY A 601 -6.72 -27.80 62.39
C GLY A 601 -7.90 -26.84 62.29
N GLU A 602 -7.68 -25.62 61.78
CA GLU A 602 -8.70 -24.56 61.78
C GLU A 602 -9.56 -24.59 60.50
N LEU A 603 -8.99 -25.01 59.37
CA LEU A 603 -9.72 -25.16 58.09
C LEU A 603 -10.70 -26.35 58.07
N ALA A 604 -10.52 -27.35 58.92
CA ALA A 604 -11.41 -28.52 59.00
C ALA A 604 -12.77 -28.18 59.66
N LEU A 605 -12.83 -27.12 60.46
CA LEU A 605 -14.06 -26.64 61.10
C LEU A 605 -14.88 -25.72 60.17
N GLU A 606 -14.23 -24.89 59.34
CA GLU A 606 -14.93 -24.08 58.34
C GLU A 606 -15.52 -24.91 57.17
N GLY A 607 -14.88 -26.03 56.81
CA GLY A 607 -15.37 -26.91 55.74
C GLY A 607 -16.74 -27.53 56.03
N LYS A 608 -17.04 -27.82 57.30
CA LYS A 608 -18.34 -28.36 57.71
C LYS A 608 -19.45 -27.31 57.60
N SER A 609 -19.19 -26.08 58.04
CA SER A 609 -20.14 -24.96 57.95
C SER A 609 -20.50 -24.61 56.50
N ARG A 610 -19.53 -24.64 55.58
CA ARG A 610 -19.78 -24.39 54.14
C ARG A 610 -20.61 -25.50 53.48
N SER A 611 -20.49 -26.76 53.93
CA SER A 611 -21.29 -27.87 53.40
C SER A 611 -22.78 -27.78 53.80
N VAL A 612 -23.06 -27.26 54.99
CA VAL A 612 -24.42 -27.07 55.52
C VAL A 612 -25.11 -25.90 54.80
N GLU A 613 -24.40 -24.81 54.52
CA GLU A 613 -24.93 -23.69 53.73
C GLU A 613 -25.17 -24.08 52.26
N ALA A 614 -24.30 -24.90 51.67
CA ALA A 614 -24.47 -25.40 50.31
C ALA A 614 -25.72 -26.29 50.17
N ASN A 615 -25.95 -27.18 51.13
CA ASN A 615 -27.16 -28.01 51.15
C ASN A 615 -28.44 -27.19 51.38
N SER A 616 -28.38 -26.18 52.25
CA SER A 616 -29.52 -25.28 52.49
C SER A 616 -29.87 -24.45 51.25
N ARG A 617 -28.86 -23.97 50.51
CA ARG A 617 -29.06 -23.29 49.23
C ARG A 617 -29.63 -24.21 48.16
N ALA A 618 -29.18 -25.46 48.08
CA ALA A 618 -29.70 -26.43 47.12
C ALA A 618 -31.19 -26.74 47.37
N GLN A 619 -31.58 -26.94 48.63
CA GLN A 619 -32.98 -27.14 49.01
C GLN A 619 -33.86 -25.93 48.70
N PHE A 620 -33.35 -24.71 48.94
CA PHE A 620 -34.06 -23.49 48.58
C PHE A 620 -34.27 -23.36 47.06
N VAL A 621 -33.25 -23.67 46.26
CA VAL A 621 -33.33 -23.61 44.79
C VAL A 621 -34.33 -24.63 44.24
N GLU A 622 -34.34 -25.86 44.76
CA GLU A 622 -35.36 -26.85 44.38
C GLU A 622 -36.78 -26.40 44.79
N GLY A 623 -36.95 -25.81 45.97
CA GLY A 623 -38.24 -25.26 46.40
C GLY A 623 -38.73 -24.07 45.55
N VAL A 624 -37.83 -23.29 44.95
CA VAL A 624 -38.19 -22.25 43.97
C VAL A 624 -38.57 -22.88 42.63
N LYS A 625 -37.82 -23.88 42.18
CA LYS A 625 -38.04 -24.61 40.93
C LYS A 625 -39.40 -25.33 40.92
N GLU A 626 -39.77 -25.97 42.02
CA GLU A 626 -41.11 -26.58 42.17
C GLU A 626 -42.24 -25.55 42.10
N ARG A 627 -42.05 -24.37 42.72
CA ARG A 627 -43.04 -23.28 42.67
C ARG A 627 -43.26 -22.78 41.25
N VAL A 628 -42.18 -22.60 40.49
CA VAL A 628 -42.22 -22.19 39.09
C VAL A 628 -42.82 -23.28 38.20
N GLN A 629 -42.52 -24.56 38.46
CA GLN A 629 -43.14 -25.65 37.72
C GLN A 629 -44.65 -25.76 38.00
N ARG A 630 -45.09 -25.48 39.23
CA ARG A 630 -46.51 -25.47 39.60
C ARG A 630 -47.26 -24.36 38.87
N THR A 631 -46.73 -23.14 38.86
CA THR A 631 -47.36 -22.02 38.14
C THR A 631 -47.40 -22.24 36.62
N LEU A 632 -46.41 -22.91 36.05
CA LEU A 632 -46.41 -23.28 34.64
C LEU A 632 -47.43 -24.38 34.32
N ARG A 633 -47.65 -25.36 35.22
CA ARG A 633 -48.71 -26.37 35.05
C ARG A 633 -50.09 -25.73 35.13
N GLU A 634 -50.32 -24.86 36.11
CA GLU A 634 -51.58 -24.12 36.25
C GLU A 634 -51.89 -23.28 35.01
N ARG A 635 -50.90 -22.56 34.46
CA ARG A 635 -51.07 -21.84 33.19
C ARG A 635 -51.43 -22.74 32.02
N ARG A 636 -50.77 -23.90 31.91
CA ARG A 636 -51.03 -24.86 30.83
C ARG A 636 -52.43 -25.47 30.97
N GLU A 637 -52.87 -25.78 32.17
CA GLU A 637 -54.23 -26.25 32.46
C GLU A 637 -55.29 -25.15 32.18
N GLU A 638 -54.99 -23.89 32.48
CA GLU A 638 -55.88 -22.76 32.18
C GLU A 638 -55.98 -22.53 30.65
N GLU A 639 -54.87 -22.62 29.93
CA GLU A 639 -54.85 -22.57 28.47
C GLU A 639 -55.61 -23.75 27.85
N GLU A 640 -55.47 -24.96 28.39
CA GLU A 640 -56.25 -26.13 27.95
C GLU A 640 -57.75 -25.98 28.26
N ARG A 641 -58.10 -25.41 29.41
CA ARG A 641 -59.50 -25.07 29.75
C ARG A 641 -60.07 -24.02 28.80
N ARG A 642 -59.31 -22.97 28.46
CA ARG A 642 -59.71 -21.98 27.45
C ARG A 642 -59.87 -22.61 26.08
N ARG A 643 -58.97 -23.52 25.72
CA ARG A 643 -59.03 -24.25 24.44
C ARG A 643 -60.21 -25.22 24.37
N MET A 644 -60.56 -25.87 25.48
CA MET A 644 -61.76 -26.70 25.63
C MET A 644 -63.05 -25.86 25.60
N ALA A 645 -63.07 -24.69 26.27
CA ALA A 645 -64.20 -23.78 26.25
C ALA A 645 -64.48 -23.23 24.83
N LEU A 646 -63.43 -22.87 24.10
CA LEU A 646 -63.50 -22.49 22.69
C LEU A 646 -63.98 -23.65 21.79
N LYS A 647 -63.61 -24.89 22.10
CA LYS A 647 -64.03 -26.09 21.35
C LYS A 647 -65.49 -26.48 21.62
N LEU A 648 -66.02 -26.11 22.79
CA LEU A 648 -67.41 -26.37 23.21
C LEU A 648 -68.36 -25.19 22.93
N GLY A 649 -67.88 -24.09 22.35
CA GLY A 649 -68.71 -22.95 21.96
C GLY A 649 -69.30 -22.16 23.13
N VAL A 650 -68.74 -22.28 24.34
CA VAL A 650 -69.20 -21.54 25.52
C VAL A 650 -68.44 -20.22 25.60
N SER A 651 -69.12 -19.12 25.26
CA SER A 651 -68.63 -17.76 25.43
C SER A 651 -68.54 -17.42 26.93
N LEU A 652 -67.35 -17.05 27.38
CA LEU A 652 -67.05 -16.57 28.73
C LEU A 652 -66.87 -15.04 28.68
N ASP A 653 -67.85 -14.32 28.15
CA ASP A 653 -67.97 -12.87 28.31
C ASP A 653 -69.28 -12.56 29.02
N GLY A 654 -69.17 -12.26 30.32
CA GLY A 654 -70.29 -11.98 31.19
C GLY A 654 -69.94 -10.99 32.29
N SER A 655 -69.59 -9.76 31.92
CA SER A 655 -69.76 -8.60 32.80
C SER A 655 -69.98 -7.34 31.96
N GLY A 656 -71.27 -7.09 31.69
CA GLY A 656 -71.76 -5.91 31.02
C GLY A 656 -71.62 -4.65 31.88
N SER A 657 -71.35 -3.55 31.21
CA SER A 657 -71.57 -2.20 31.71
C SER A 657 -73.06 -1.87 31.72
N GLY A 658 -73.55 -1.22 32.78
CA GLY A 658 -74.88 -0.63 32.83
C GLY A 658 -74.87 0.59 33.73
N GLY A 659 -74.84 1.78 33.13
CA GLY A 659 -74.91 3.06 33.81
C GLY A 659 -76.35 3.55 34.02
N SER A 660 -76.47 4.42 35.03
CA SER A 660 -77.40 5.56 35.20
C SER A 660 -78.92 5.33 35.17
N GLY A 661 -79.60 5.75 36.25
CA GLY A 661 -81.04 5.99 36.28
C GLY A 661 -81.59 6.28 37.68
N SER A 662 -81.69 7.58 37.99
CA SER A 662 -82.49 8.33 38.96
C SER A 662 -83.65 7.69 39.76
N GLU A 663 -83.89 8.33 40.92
CA GLU A 663 -85.17 8.52 41.65
C GLU A 663 -85.81 7.33 42.39
N ALA A 664 -85.89 7.43 43.73
CA ALA A 664 -87.12 7.83 44.42
C ALA A 664 -87.01 7.65 45.95
N GLN A 665 -87.72 8.53 46.65
CA GLN A 665 -87.90 8.68 48.09
C GLN A 665 -88.65 7.52 48.78
N ALA A 666 -88.65 7.62 50.12
CA ALA A 666 -89.48 6.97 51.14
C ALA A 666 -88.94 5.61 51.63
N GLY A 667 -88.80 5.32 52.92
CA GLY A 667 -89.35 5.93 54.14
C GLY A 667 -89.77 4.79 55.09
N ALA A 668 -89.55 4.98 56.40
CA ALA A 668 -89.88 4.09 57.54
C ALA A 668 -88.96 2.85 57.68
N VAL A 669 -88.41 2.49 58.84
CA VAL A 669 -88.67 2.78 60.27
C VAL A 669 -87.34 2.98 61.01
#